data_AF-A0A2T0VFA6-F1
#
_entry.id   AF-A0A2T0VFA6-F1
#
_cell.length_a   1.000
_cell.length_b   1.000
_cell.length_c   1.000
_cell.angle_alpha   90.00
_cell.angle_beta   90.00
_cell.angle_gamma   90.00
#
_symmetry.space_group_name_H-M   'P 1'
#
loop_
_entity.id
_entity.type
_entity.pdbx_description
1 polymer ?
#
loop_
_entity_poly.entity_id
_entity_poly.type
_entity_poly.pdbx_seq_one_letter_code
_entity_poly.pdbx_strand_id
1 'polypeptide(L)'
;MLHTRARRRRLFVALAASALVAAVPSGVLSAAASTVPTAVHFETDATDDTTGMTPSWARGEEIAPSALVDDTVDISTLEGAPEASELAEQQEQFDLPTAGLTTSAHTVEVAVIATAGSNGSTSYVNDAGVRAIVDGAETYWKSQSNGQITAVDITVSIKRYVSTTACGQQLEAWQEAAGKFGRPDAVDYVNTPALHLLVLAPVSCGGGGRGTVGTNHSGTSTVNGGVMWVSYQDPESLGSRATAADALAQNVGVVAHEMGHNLGLQHSNAHLCPVDITEGLYDPSTDSYSNGCSDEEYGDGYDVMSGVAANAGALNVTQKQRLGVLATGEMQQLSLAAGKASSATTTTLVSTGQTSGRRAIAATDPLTGKVYYIDYRGGGGQDAKALYATGFYENLNRGVRLLSLGNADESLVFRSPTLSGTSGRHLYVTTGQSLTSQSGGVKVTVKSIASGVATVTVTLSTLAPGVSEVVPRLDGADRFEASASISRASFTPGVATAYVAGGLNFPDALSGAPVAAQSGSPILLVAPGSVPASIATELDRLNPGRIVVLGGASSVSEAVQTHLATYTTGGVTRLAGADRFAASADISAKNFESGVPVVYVTNGLNFPDALAGAPVAAKDGAPILLVTPGSVPDSIATELDRLNPGRIVVLGGVNSVSESVQAALKVFTAGTVTRLAGADRFAASADISEKNFAANAAVVYVTNGLNFPDALSGASVAGRDGAPILLVTPGSIPASIATELKRLNPAKIVILGGVNSVSSAVQNELALYTRDY
;
A
#
# COMPACT_ATOMS: atom_id res chain seq x y z
N MET A 1 3.09 -18.00 -19.39
CA MET A 1 1.65 -17.86 -19.75
C MET A 1 1.30 -16.39 -19.69
N LEU A 2 1.33 -15.71 -20.83
CA LEU A 2 0.97 -14.30 -20.99
C LEU A 2 -0.46 -14.20 -21.55
N HIS A 3 -1.24 -13.26 -21.04
CA HIS A 3 -2.51 -12.83 -21.62
C HIS A 3 -2.52 -11.31 -21.70
N THR A 4 -2.12 -10.76 -22.84
CA THR A 4 -2.38 -9.37 -23.22
C THR A 4 -3.64 -9.33 -24.09
N ARG A 5 -4.70 -8.65 -23.63
CA ARG A 5 -5.91 -8.38 -24.43
C ARG A 5 -5.94 -6.93 -24.91
N ALA A 6 -6.17 -6.79 -26.21
CA ALA A 6 -6.31 -5.54 -26.95
C ALA A 6 -7.48 -4.67 -26.46
N ARG A 7 -7.21 -3.37 -26.23
CA ARG A 7 -8.25 -2.34 -26.02
C ARG A 7 -8.65 -1.71 -27.36
N ARG A 8 -9.96 -1.71 -27.62
CA ARG A 8 -10.60 -1.00 -28.75
C ARG A 8 -10.59 0.51 -28.50
N ARG A 9 -10.02 1.28 -29.43
CA ARG A 9 -10.16 2.75 -29.50
C ARG A 9 -11.61 3.11 -29.88
N ARG A 10 -12.27 3.97 -29.10
CA ARG A 10 -13.44 4.73 -29.54
C ARG A 10 -13.03 6.18 -29.79
N LEU A 11 -13.14 6.57 -31.04
CA LEU A 11 -13.00 7.91 -31.59
C LEU A 11 -14.20 8.75 -31.10
N PHE A 12 -13.95 9.91 -30.50
CA PHE A 12 -14.97 10.95 -30.34
C PHE A 12 -14.52 12.20 -31.11
N VAL A 13 -15.22 12.45 -32.22
CA VAL A 13 -15.20 13.70 -32.97
C VAL A 13 -16.35 14.55 -32.46
N ALA A 14 -16.06 15.78 -32.05
CA ALA A 14 -17.06 16.79 -31.74
C ALA A 14 -17.63 17.38 -33.04
N LEU A 15 -18.96 17.42 -33.17
CA LEU A 15 -19.63 18.38 -34.04
C LEU A 15 -21.01 18.74 -33.48
N ALA A 16 -21.29 20.03 -33.57
CA ALA A 16 -22.44 20.74 -33.03
C ALA A 16 -23.69 20.63 -33.93
N ALA A 17 -24.80 21.12 -33.35
CA ALA A 17 -26.01 21.67 -33.99
C ALA A 17 -27.26 20.78 -34.09
N SER A 18 -28.23 21.15 -33.25
CA SER A 18 -29.60 21.56 -33.59
C SER A 18 -30.65 20.54 -34.09
N ALA A 19 -31.62 20.33 -33.19
CA ALA A 19 -33.05 20.59 -33.37
C ALA A 19 -33.99 19.54 -34.02
N LEU A 20 -35.12 19.38 -33.29
CA LEU A 20 -36.51 19.13 -33.72
C LEU A 20 -37.04 17.68 -33.90
N VAL A 21 -37.86 17.29 -32.90
CA VAL A 21 -39.32 16.97 -32.99
C VAL A 21 -39.82 15.57 -33.41
N ALA A 22 -40.67 15.04 -32.49
CA ALA A 22 -41.83 14.12 -32.63
C ALA A 22 -41.60 12.68 -33.16
N ALA A 23 -42.41 11.66 -32.88
CA ALA A 23 -43.43 11.27 -31.89
C ALA A 23 -43.74 9.77 -32.24
N VAL A 24 -43.81 8.81 -31.28
CA VAL A 24 -45.02 8.05 -30.82
C VAL A 24 -45.68 7.15 -31.91
N PRO A 25 -46.31 5.96 -31.65
CA PRO A 25 -45.91 4.71 -30.96
C PRO A 25 -46.50 3.41 -31.60
N SER A 26 -46.37 2.27 -30.89
CA SER A 26 -47.30 1.10 -30.81
C SER A 26 -47.38 0.02 -31.92
N GLY A 27 -47.30 -1.26 -31.50
CA GLY A 27 -47.78 -2.40 -32.29
C GLY A 27 -47.37 -3.78 -31.77
N VAL A 28 -48.31 -4.47 -31.12
CA VAL A 28 -48.26 -5.82 -30.52
C VAL A 28 -48.30 -6.93 -31.58
N LEU A 29 -47.69 -8.10 -31.34
CA LEU A 29 -48.20 -9.42 -31.78
C LEU A 29 -47.53 -10.58 -31.02
N SER A 30 -48.29 -11.68 -30.89
CA SER A 30 -48.19 -12.75 -29.91
C SER A 30 -47.89 -14.12 -30.54
N ALA A 31 -47.38 -15.05 -29.71
CA ALA A 31 -47.50 -16.51 -29.73
C ALA A 31 -46.72 -17.34 -30.79
N ALA A 32 -45.96 -18.33 -30.31
CA ALA A 32 -46.34 -19.76 -30.36
C ALA A 32 -45.27 -20.65 -29.71
N ALA A 33 -45.75 -21.73 -29.08
CA ALA A 33 -45.01 -22.72 -28.28
C ALA A 33 -44.41 -23.88 -29.10
N SER A 34 -43.44 -24.59 -28.52
CA SER A 34 -43.21 -26.03 -28.77
C SER A 34 -42.41 -26.68 -27.63
N THR A 35 -42.85 -27.89 -27.29
CA THR A 35 -42.62 -28.82 -26.16
C THR A 35 -41.31 -29.65 -26.25
N VAL A 36 -40.56 -29.91 -25.14
CA VAL A 36 -40.43 -31.17 -24.30
C VAL A 36 -39.67 -32.34 -25.02
N PRO A 37 -38.89 -33.31 -24.40
CA PRO A 37 -38.88 -33.84 -23.02
C PRO A 37 -37.54 -34.15 -22.29
N THR A 38 -37.79 -34.55 -21.04
CA THR A 38 -37.09 -35.22 -19.92
C THR A 38 -36.15 -36.43 -20.11
N ALA A 39 -35.17 -36.48 -19.19
CA ALA A 39 -34.69 -37.58 -18.31
C ALA A 39 -34.33 -38.99 -18.86
N VAL A 40 -33.17 -39.50 -18.41
CA VAL A 40 -32.85 -40.94 -18.28
C VAL A 40 -32.12 -41.19 -16.96
N HIS A 41 -32.56 -42.24 -16.27
CA HIS A 41 -32.04 -42.85 -15.05
C HIS A 41 -31.82 -44.34 -15.38
N PHE A 42 -30.76 -44.99 -14.89
CA PHE A 42 -30.73 -46.45 -14.66
C PHE A 42 -29.65 -46.84 -13.64
N GLU A 43 -30.01 -47.81 -12.81
CA GLU A 43 -29.32 -48.41 -11.65
C GLU A 43 -28.50 -49.67 -12.02
N THR A 44 -27.42 -49.86 -11.23
CA THR A 44 -26.74 -51.06 -10.69
C THR A 44 -26.82 -52.46 -11.35
N ASP A 45 -25.67 -53.16 -11.43
CA ASP A 45 -25.42 -54.36 -10.58
C ASP A 45 -23.92 -54.77 -10.47
N ALA A 46 -23.59 -55.53 -9.43
CA ALA A 46 -22.30 -55.68 -8.74
C ALA A 46 -21.46 -56.96 -9.04
N THR A 47 -20.19 -56.97 -8.59
CA THR A 47 -19.37 -58.04 -7.92
C THR A 47 -17.99 -57.43 -7.56
N ASP A 48 -17.20 -57.77 -6.53
CA ASP A 48 -17.29 -58.48 -5.23
C ASP A 48 -15.98 -58.18 -4.43
N ASP A 49 -16.07 -58.22 -3.09
CA ASP A 49 -15.11 -58.53 -2.01
C ASP A 49 -13.76 -57.79 -1.75
N THR A 50 -13.65 -57.03 -0.64
CA THR A 50 -13.00 -57.44 0.64
C THR A 50 -12.63 -56.25 1.56
N THR A 51 -13.25 -56.24 2.75
CA THR A 51 -12.72 -55.92 4.11
C THR A 51 -12.23 -54.51 4.51
N GLY A 52 -12.82 -53.99 5.60
CA GLY A 52 -12.05 -53.24 6.61
C GLY A 52 -12.68 -52.02 7.30
N MET A 53 -13.50 -52.27 8.33
CA MET A 53 -13.70 -51.45 9.55
C MET A 53 -14.49 -50.12 9.52
N THR A 54 -15.58 -50.11 10.29
CA THR A 54 -16.49 -48.98 10.61
C THR A 54 -16.07 -48.25 11.90
N PRO A 55 -16.35 -46.95 12.07
CA PRO A 55 -16.36 -46.28 13.37
C PRO A 55 -17.77 -46.17 13.96
N SER A 56 -17.89 -46.56 15.23
CA SER A 56 -19.09 -46.45 16.05
C SER A 56 -19.28 -45.03 16.59
N TRP A 57 -20.43 -44.42 16.31
CA TRP A 57 -20.99 -43.34 17.12
C TRP A 57 -22.13 -43.92 17.97
N ALA A 58 -22.21 -43.43 19.22
CA ALA A 58 -23.16 -43.75 20.29
C ALA A 58 -22.57 -44.56 21.47
N ARG A 59 -21.99 -43.83 22.43
CA ARG A 59 -22.29 -43.95 23.86
C ARG A 59 -21.86 -42.66 24.55
N GLY A 60 -22.79 -42.07 25.30
CA GLY A 60 -22.52 -40.91 26.14
C GLY A 60 -21.75 -41.29 27.39
N GLU A 61 -20.90 -40.38 27.83
CA GLU A 61 -20.37 -40.31 29.19
C GLU A 61 -20.46 -38.85 29.67
N GLU A 62 -20.98 -38.68 30.89
CA GLU A 62 -21.03 -37.43 31.64
C GLU A 62 -19.63 -36.82 31.78
N ILE A 63 -19.47 -35.54 31.45
CA ILE A 63 -18.28 -34.78 31.82
C ILE A 63 -18.53 -34.12 33.18
N ALA A 64 -17.71 -34.52 34.16
CA ALA A 64 -17.72 -33.97 35.52
C ALA A 64 -17.30 -32.48 35.57
N PRO A 65 -17.82 -31.70 36.55
CA PRO A 65 -17.49 -30.29 36.71
C PRO A 65 -16.13 -30.14 37.42
N SER A 66 -15.02 -30.18 36.67
CA SER A 66 -13.71 -29.73 37.19
C SER A 66 -12.67 -29.33 36.14
N ALA A 67 -13.01 -29.28 34.84
CA ALA A 67 -12.08 -28.82 33.80
C ALA A 67 -12.36 -27.36 33.38
N LEU A 68 -12.16 -26.41 34.29
CA LEU A 68 -12.07 -24.98 34.01
C LEU A 68 -10.99 -24.35 34.90
N VAL A 69 -9.75 -24.83 34.78
CA VAL A 69 -8.58 -24.16 35.35
C VAL A 69 -7.41 -24.38 34.41
N ASP A 70 -7.30 -23.56 33.38
CA ASP A 70 -6.00 -23.09 32.86
C ASP A 70 -6.22 -21.85 31.98
N ASP A 71 -6.26 -20.68 32.60
CA ASP A 71 -6.14 -19.38 31.92
C ASP A 71 -4.89 -18.67 32.49
N THR A 72 -3.74 -19.33 32.39
CA THR A 72 -2.45 -18.67 32.60
C THR A 72 -1.83 -18.28 31.27
N VAL A 73 -1.86 -16.98 30.97
CA VAL A 73 -0.94 -16.38 30.00
C VAL A 73 0.46 -16.54 30.58
N ASP A 74 1.37 -17.12 29.79
CA ASP A 74 2.76 -17.29 30.17
C ASP A 74 3.39 -15.93 30.54
N ILE A 75 3.72 -15.76 31.83
CA ILE A 75 4.29 -14.54 32.40
C ILE A 75 5.64 -14.19 31.74
N SER A 76 6.32 -15.15 31.09
CA SER A 76 7.56 -14.88 30.35
C SER A 76 7.37 -14.07 29.05
N THR A 77 6.12 -13.83 28.62
CA THR A 77 5.81 -13.00 27.45
C THR A 77 5.43 -11.55 27.78
N LEU A 78 5.45 -11.17 29.07
CA LEU A 78 5.00 -9.86 29.57
C LEU A 78 6.11 -8.98 30.16
N GLU A 79 7.38 -9.37 30.06
CA GLU A 79 8.50 -8.48 30.35
C GLU A 79 8.98 -7.81 29.07
N GLY A 80 8.68 -6.52 28.95
CA GLY A 80 9.22 -5.66 27.91
C GLY A 80 10.73 -5.45 28.10
N ALA A 81 11.51 -6.21 27.36
CA ALA A 81 12.72 -5.74 26.70
C ALA A 81 12.90 -6.62 25.46
N PRO A 82 12.95 -6.07 24.22
CA PRO A 82 13.48 -6.86 23.13
C PRO A 82 14.93 -7.19 23.51
N GLU A 83 15.29 -8.48 23.49
CA GLU A 83 16.71 -8.81 23.41
C GLU A 83 17.26 -8.07 22.20
N ALA A 84 18.42 -7.44 22.38
CA ALA A 84 19.09 -6.60 21.39
C ALA A 84 19.44 -7.32 20.07
N SER A 85 19.06 -8.60 19.90
CA SER A 85 19.25 -9.36 18.67
C SER A 85 18.06 -9.34 17.71
N GLU A 86 16.81 -9.06 18.13
CA GLU A 86 15.66 -9.03 17.20
C GLU A 86 15.43 -7.66 16.54
N LEU A 87 15.97 -6.59 17.12
CA LEU A 87 16.06 -5.27 16.45
C LEU A 87 17.26 -5.19 15.48
N ALA A 88 18.19 -6.14 15.53
CA ALA A 88 19.32 -6.20 14.60
C ALA A 88 18.93 -6.81 13.24
N GLU A 89 17.89 -7.67 13.16
CA GLU A 89 17.48 -8.31 11.90
C GLU A 89 16.54 -7.45 11.03
N GLN A 90 15.86 -6.43 11.58
CA GLN A 90 15.16 -5.41 10.77
C GLN A 90 16.03 -4.19 10.44
N GLN A 91 17.32 -4.28 10.78
CA GLN A 91 18.32 -3.27 10.54
C GLN A 91 19.45 -3.82 9.66
N GLU A 92 19.16 -4.76 8.76
CA GLU A 92 19.92 -4.89 7.51
C GLU A 92 19.62 -3.67 6.64
N GLN A 93 20.27 -2.57 7.03
CA GLN A 93 20.98 -1.65 6.17
C GLN A 93 20.69 -1.86 4.67
N PHE A 94 19.98 -0.91 4.06
CA PHE A 94 19.97 -0.64 2.62
C PHE A 94 21.37 -0.24 2.08
N ASP A 95 22.46 -0.71 2.69
CA ASP A 95 23.64 -1.02 1.92
C ASP A 95 23.32 -2.34 1.23
N LEU A 96 22.78 -2.25 0.01
CA LEU A 96 22.92 -3.38 -0.91
C LEU A 96 24.38 -3.80 -0.82
N PRO A 97 24.69 -5.05 -0.42
CA PRO A 97 26.06 -5.51 -0.47
C PRO A 97 26.51 -5.25 -1.90
N THR A 98 27.49 -4.36 -2.07
CA THR A 98 28.17 -4.22 -3.35
C THR A 98 28.82 -5.56 -3.58
N ALA A 99 28.10 -6.48 -4.23
CA ALA A 99 28.70 -7.64 -4.87
C ALA A 99 29.90 -7.08 -5.63
N GLY A 100 31.08 -7.68 -5.42
CA GLY A 100 32.28 -7.22 -6.10
C GLY A 100 31.95 -7.05 -7.59
N LEU A 101 32.26 -5.89 -8.15
CA LEU A 101 31.88 -5.51 -9.51
C LEU A 101 32.34 -6.60 -10.48
N THR A 102 31.44 -7.52 -10.85
CA THR A 102 31.77 -8.62 -11.77
C THR A 102 31.90 -8.01 -13.14
N THR A 103 33.13 -7.91 -13.62
CA THR A 103 33.39 -7.44 -14.97
C THR A 103 33.14 -8.56 -15.97
N SER A 104 32.48 -8.27 -17.07
CA SER A 104 32.25 -9.24 -18.15
C SER A 104 32.54 -8.63 -19.51
N ALA A 105 33.03 -9.46 -20.43
CA ALA A 105 33.10 -9.15 -21.85
C ALA A 105 31.89 -9.81 -22.52
N HIS A 106 31.13 -9.03 -23.29
CA HIS A 106 29.91 -9.49 -23.93
C HIS A 106 30.19 -9.91 -25.36
N THR A 107 29.48 -10.94 -25.82
CA THR A 107 29.47 -11.37 -27.22
C THR A 107 28.11 -11.08 -27.83
N VAL A 108 28.09 -10.55 -29.06
CA VAL A 108 26.88 -10.34 -29.85
C VAL A 108 26.96 -11.14 -31.15
N GLU A 109 26.06 -12.10 -31.30
CA GLU A 109 25.85 -12.81 -32.55
C GLU A 109 24.83 -12.02 -33.39
N VAL A 110 25.16 -11.68 -34.65
CA VAL A 110 24.35 -10.76 -35.47
C VAL A 110 23.79 -11.42 -36.72
N ALA A 111 22.47 -11.39 -36.86
CA ALA A 111 21.75 -11.78 -38.06
C ALA A 111 21.17 -10.53 -38.76
N VAL A 112 21.52 -10.30 -40.02
CA VAL A 112 20.89 -9.29 -40.87
C VAL A 112 19.94 -9.99 -41.82
N ILE A 113 18.64 -9.74 -41.67
CA ILE A 113 17.61 -10.47 -42.38
C ILE A 113 16.89 -9.62 -43.43
N ALA A 114 16.45 -10.26 -44.50
CA ALA A 114 15.38 -9.73 -45.34
C ALA A 114 14.10 -10.48 -44.96
N THR A 115 13.11 -9.80 -44.38
CA THR A 115 11.87 -10.43 -43.90
C THR A 115 11.01 -10.94 -45.05
N ALA A 116 10.16 -11.93 -44.78
CA ALA A 116 9.14 -12.38 -45.72
C ALA A 116 8.27 -11.19 -46.16
N GLY A 117 8.07 -11.05 -47.48
CA GLY A 117 7.34 -9.92 -48.08
C GLY A 117 8.16 -8.64 -48.28
N SER A 118 9.44 -8.61 -47.89
CA SER A 118 10.37 -7.55 -48.29
C SER A 118 10.90 -7.76 -49.72
N ASN A 119 11.71 -6.83 -50.22
CA ASN A 119 12.40 -6.97 -51.52
C ASN A 119 13.51 -8.04 -51.53
N GLY A 120 13.67 -8.83 -50.44
CA GLY A 120 14.67 -9.89 -50.31
C GLY A 120 16.10 -9.39 -50.11
N SER A 121 16.31 -8.08 -49.95
CA SER A 121 17.65 -7.50 -49.82
C SER A 121 18.09 -7.41 -48.36
N THR A 122 19.32 -7.83 -48.08
CA THR A 122 20.01 -7.60 -46.79
C THR A 122 21.04 -6.46 -46.89
N SER A 123 21.13 -5.80 -48.05
CA SER A 123 22.15 -4.80 -48.35
C SER A 123 21.86 -3.41 -47.78
N TYR A 124 20.76 -3.24 -47.05
CA TYR A 124 20.39 -1.97 -46.41
C TYR A 124 21.39 -1.54 -45.32
N VAL A 125 22.21 -2.48 -44.82
CA VAL A 125 23.35 -2.19 -43.94
C VAL A 125 24.51 -3.13 -44.30
N ASN A 126 25.71 -2.59 -44.49
CA ASN A 126 26.92 -3.38 -44.73
C ASN A 126 27.59 -3.80 -43.41
N ASP A 127 28.56 -4.72 -43.45
CA ASP A 127 29.19 -5.24 -42.23
C ASP A 127 29.91 -4.16 -41.40
N ALA A 128 30.47 -3.15 -42.06
CA ALA A 128 31.08 -2.01 -41.38
C ALA A 128 30.04 -1.18 -40.60
N GLY A 129 28.85 -0.98 -41.17
CA GLY A 129 27.73 -0.32 -40.50
C GLY A 129 27.20 -1.14 -39.33
N VAL A 130 27.09 -2.46 -39.49
CA VAL A 130 26.70 -3.36 -38.38
C VAL A 130 27.69 -3.26 -37.22
N ARG A 131 29.00 -3.33 -37.50
CA ARG A 131 30.04 -3.18 -36.48
C ARG A 131 30.00 -1.81 -35.82
N ALA A 132 29.85 -0.73 -36.59
CA ALA A 132 29.73 0.62 -36.04
C ALA A 132 28.53 0.78 -35.07
N ILE A 133 27.42 0.07 -35.30
CA ILE A 133 26.28 0.06 -34.38
C ILE A 133 26.65 -0.65 -33.07
N VAL A 134 27.26 -1.83 -33.15
CA VAL A 134 27.67 -2.60 -31.96
C VAL A 134 28.77 -1.89 -31.18
N ASP A 135 29.79 -1.33 -31.84
CA ASP A 135 30.87 -0.55 -31.22
C ASP A 135 30.33 0.72 -30.52
N GLY A 136 29.26 1.32 -31.08
CA GLY A 136 28.56 2.44 -30.45
C GLY A 136 27.84 2.03 -29.16
N ALA A 137 27.14 0.89 -29.18
CA ALA A 137 26.48 0.33 -28.00
C ALA A 137 27.50 -0.11 -26.94
N GLU A 138 28.63 -0.67 -27.36
CA GLU A 138 29.78 -0.98 -26.51
C GLU A 138 30.27 0.27 -25.78
N THR A 139 30.54 1.34 -26.54
CA THR A 139 31.03 2.62 -25.99
C THR A 139 30.06 3.17 -24.93
N TYR A 140 28.76 3.09 -25.21
CA TYR A 140 27.72 3.51 -24.28
C TYR A 140 27.75 2.66 -22.99
N TRP A 141 27.64 1.32 -23.12
CA TRP A 141 27.52 0.41 -21.98
C TRP A 141 28.80 0.30 -21.14
N LYS A 142 29.99 0.38 -21.75
CA LYS A 142 31.26 0.52 -21.02
C LYS A 142 31.21 1.69 -20.04
N SER A 143 30.72 2.83 -20.52
CA SER A 143 30.63 4.02 -19.69
C SER A 143 29.50 3.96 -18.67
N GLN A 144 28.33 3.47 -19.04
CA GLN A 144 27.17 3.46 -18.13
C GLN A 144 27.29 2.42 -17.04
N SER A 145 28.02 1.33 -17.29
CA SER A 145 28.25 0.25 -16.33
C SER A 145 29.44 0.48 -15.40
N ASN A 146 30.04 1.68 -15.43
CA ASN A 146 31.25 1.99 -14.67
C ASN A 146 32.39 0.96 -14.92
N GLY A 147 32.54 0.53 -16.19
CA GLY A 147 33.56 -0.43 -16.61
C GLY A 147 33.27 -1.89 -16.28
N GLN A 148 32.11 -2.23 -15.70
CA GLN A 148 31.71 -3.63 -15.51
C GLN A 148 31.54 -4.36 -16.84
N ILE A 149 30.95 -3.71 -17.85
CA ILE A 149 30.95 -4.22 -19.22
C ILE A 149 32.28 -3.77 -19.84
N THR A 150 33.15 -4.73 -20.13
CA THR A 150 34.55 -4.49 -20.55
C THR A 150 34.76 -4.57 -22.06
N ALA A 151 33.83 -5.19 -22.78
CA ALA A 151 33.77 -5.28 -24.24
C ALA A 151 32.36 -5.72 -24.67
N VAL A 152 31.97 -5.43 -25.91
CA VAL A 152 30.76 -5.94 -26.56
C VAL A 152 31.13 -6.26 -28.00
N ASP A 153 31.51 -7.51 -28.26
CA ASP A 153 32.18 -7.90 -29.50
C ASP A 153 31.31 -8.78 -30.41
N ILE A 154 31.45 -8.57 -31.73
CA ILE A 154 31.00 -9.54 -32.73
C ILE A 154 32.12 -10.55 -32.98
N THR A 155 32.11 -11.66 -32.25
CA THR A 155 33.18 -12.67 -32.26
C THR A 155 33.03 -13.73 -33.37
N VAL A 156 31.85 -13.81 -34.00
CA VAL A 156 31.54 -14.72 -35.10
C VAL A 156 31.19 -13.96 -36.38
N SER A 157 31.08 -14.67 -37.51
CA SER A 157 30.65 -14.06 -38.78
C SER A 157 29.19 -13.60 -38.71
N ILE A 158 28.93 -12.37 -39.19
CA ILE A 158 27.58 -11.82 -39.37
C ILE A 158 26.84 -12.73 -40.35
N LYS A 159 25.64 -13.20 -39.97
CA LYS A 159 24.80 -14.05 -40.84
C LYS A 159 23.84 -13.17 -41.61
N ARG A 160 23.76 -13.37 -42.93
CA ARG A 160 22.86 -12.63 -43.82
C ARG A 160 21.99 -13.61 -44.59
N TYR A 161 20.67 -13.46 -44.53
CA TYR A 161 19.74 -14.37 -45.21
C TYR A 161 18.35 -13.77 -45.42
N VAL A 162 17.59 -14.35 -46.33
CA VAL A 162 16.15 -14.10 -46.44
C VAL A 162 15.46 -14.96 -45.39
N SER A 163 14.78 -14.31 -44.44
CA SER A 163 14.04 -14.97 -43.36
C SER A 163 12.67 -15.43 -43.85
N THR A 164 12.19 -16.53 -43.30
CA THR A 164 10.82 -17.00 -43.53
C THR A 164 9.78 -16.21 -42.73
N THR A 165 10.22 -15.33 -41.83
CA THR A 165 9.37 -14.58 -40.90
C THR A 165 9.07 -13.17 -41.41
N ALA A 166 7.85 -12.69 -41.13
CA ALA A 166 7.45 -11.31 -41.41
C ALA A 166 7.82 -10.36 -40.26
N CYS A 167 7.77 -9.04 -40.48
CA CYS A 167 8.15 -8.03 -39.49
C CYS A 167 7.42 -8.12 -38.13
N GLY A 168 6.22 -8.72 -38.09
CA GLY A 168 5.44 -8.93 -36.86
C GLY A 168 5.71 -10.24 -36.11
N GLN A 169 6.68 -11.05 -36.57
CA GLN A 169 7.01 -12.38 -36.05
C GLN A 169 8.40 -12.40 -35.42
N GLN A 170 8.65 -11.48 -34.47
CA GLN A 170 9.99 -11.29 -33.91
C GLN A 170 10.48 -12.52 -33.11
N LEU A 171 9.57 -13.21 -32.41
CA LEU A 171 9.91 -14.43 -31.65
C LEU A 171 10.43 -15.53 -32.58
N GLU A 172 9.72 -15.77 -33.67
CA GLU A 172 10.10 -16.74 -34.69
C GLU A 172 11.40 -16.33 -35.40
N ALA A 173 11.62 -15.02 -35.60
CA ALA A 173 12.84 -14.53 -36.21
C ALA A 173 14.07 -14.73 -35.32
N TRP A 174 13.93 -14.53 -34.00
CA TRP A 174 14.99 -14.87 -33.03
C TRP A 174 15.28 -16.36 -33.05
N GLN A 175 14.24 -17.20 -33.06
CA GLN A 175 14.38 -18.65 -33.13
C GLN A 175 15.09 -19.09 -34.43
N GLU A 176 14.72 -18.53 -35.58
CA GLU A 176 15.38 -18.81 -36.85
C GLU A 176 16.86 -18.39 -36.81
N ALA A 177 17.15 -17.20 -36.30
CA ALA A 177 18.50 -16.67 -36.20
C ALA A 177 19.38 -17.49 -35.26
N ALA A 178 18.87 -17.87 -34.08
CA ALA A 178 19.55 -18.76 -33.14
C ALA A 178 19.99 -20.07 -33.82
N GLY A 179 19.10 -20.68 -34.61
CA GLY A 179 19.40 -21.88 -35.41
C GLY A 179 20.53 -21.68 -36.41
N LYS A 180 20.68 -20.49 -37.03
CA LYS A 180 21.79 -20.17 -37.94
C LYS A 180 23.15 -20.08 -37.24
N PHE A 181 23.16 -19.84 -35.92
CA PHE A 181 24.34 -19.87 -35.07
C PHE A 181 24.54 -21.21 -34.36
N GLY A 182 23.70 -22.22 -34.66
CA GLY A 182 23.83 -23.57 -34.10
C GLY A 182 23.24 -23.72 -32.70
N ARG A 183 22.37 -22.78 -32.28
CA ARG A 183 21.66 -22.87 -31.00
C ARG A 183 20.25 -23.44 -31.20
N PRO A 184 19.81 -24.38 -30.38
CA PRO A 184 18.50 -25.00 -30.50
C PRO A 184 17.34 -24.04 -30.18
N ASP A 185 17.53 -23.04 -29.31
CA ASP A 185 16.48 -22.11 -28.90
C ASP A 185 17.03 -20.69 -28.66
N ALA A 186 16.26 -19.67 -29.03
CA ALA A 186 16.58 -18.27 -28.73
C ALA A 186 16.67 -17.98 -27.22
N VAL A 187 16.00 -18.77 -26.37
CA VAL A 187 16.09 -18.66 -24.90
C VAL A 187 17.50 -18.97 -24.39
N ASP A 188 18.35 -19.66 -25.16
CA ASP A 188 19.73 -19.94 -24.77
C ASP A 188 20.52 -18.65 -24.56
N TYR A 189 20.26 -17.60 -25.35
CA TYR A 189 20.89 -16.28 -25.16
C TYR A 189 20.43 -15.61 -23.87
N VAL A 190 19.15 -15.78 -23.50
CA VAL A 190 18.59 -15.27 -22.25
C VAL A 190 19.20 -15.98 -21.04
N ASN A 191 19.48 -17.28 -21.16
CA ASN A 191 20.04 -18.08 -20.07
C ASN A 191 21.58 -18.11 -20.03
N THR A 192 22.27 -17.56 -21.03
CA THR A 192 23.73 -17.52 -21.09
C THR A 192 24.24 -16.13 -20.71
N PRO A 193 25.02 -16.00 -19.63
CA PRO A 193 25.59 -14.72 -19.23
C PRO A 193 26.41 -14.06 -20.35
N ALA A 194 26.25 -12.74 -20.49
CA ALA A 194 26.98 -11.86 -21.39
C ALA A 194 26.94 -12.27 -22.87
N LEU A 195 25.92 -13.01 -23.29
CA LEU A 195 25.72 -13.43 -24.66
C LEU A 195 24.43 -12.83 -25.23
N HIS A 196 24.53 -12.19 -26.39
CA HIS A 196 23.39 -11.56 -27.03
C HIS A 196 23.19 -12.02 -28.47
N LEU A 197 21.93 -12.04 -28.91
CA LEU A 197 21.54 -12.13 -30.31
C LEU A 197 20.99 -10.79 -30.77
N LEU A 198 21.51 -10.25 -31.86
CA LEU A 198 20.97 -9.08 -32.55
C LEU A 198 20.42 -9.46 -33.92
N VAL A 199 19.11 -9.34 -34.09
CA VAL A 199 18.46 -9.46 -35.40
C VAL A 199 18.21 -8.06 -35.95
N LEU A 200 18.91 -7.71 -37.02
CA LEU A 200 18.68 -6.50 -37.80
C LEU A 200 17.69 -6.78 -38.93
N ALA A 201 16.64 -5.98 -38.98
CA ALA A 201 15.58 -6.05 -39.97
C ALA A 201 15.51 -4.76 -40.80
N PRO A 202 14.95 -4.79 -42.02
CA PRO A 202 14.85 -3.61 -42.86
C PRO A 202 13.91 -2.56 -42.25
N VAL A 203 14.10 -1.29 -42.64
CA VAL A 203 13.29 -0.15 -42.18
C VAL A 203 11.78 -0.29 -42.44
N SER A 204 11.40 -1.10 -43.42
CA SER A 204 9.99 -1.44 -43.71
C SER A 204 9.29 -2.16 -42.55
N CYS A 205 10.04 -2.69 -41.59
CA CYS A 205 9.49 -3.27 -40.37
C CYS A 205 9.10 -2.22 -39.30
N GLY A 206 9.27 -0.92 -39.60
CA GLY A 206 8.89 0.20 -38.75
C GLY A 206 10.07 0.85 -38.05
N GLY A 207 9.79 1.85 -37.21
CA GLY A 207 10.78 2.48 -36.33
C GLY A 207 10.70 1.89 -34.93
N GLY A 208 11.70 1.11 -34.52
CA GLY A 208 11.78 0.59 -33.16
C GLY A 208 12.61 -0.69 -33.00
N GLY A 209 12.84 -1.03 -31.75
CA GLY A 209 13.43 -2.30 -31.33
C GLY A 209 12.47 -3.11 -30.46
N ARG A 210 12.85 -4.35 -30.20
CA ARG A 210 12.27 -5.21 -29.17
C ARG A 210 13.38 -6.05 -28.57
N GLY A 211 13.27 -6.36 -27.29
CA GLY A 211 14.25 -7.18 -26.60
C GLY A 211 13.61 -8.04 -25.52
N THR A 212 14.37 -8.99 -25.00
CA THR A 212 14.03 -9.68 -23.76
C THR A 212 14.37 -8.84 -22.55
N VAL A 213 13.64 -8.99 -21.45
CA VAL A 213 13.92 -8.29 -20.19
C VAL A 213 14.61 -9.24 -19.21
N GLY A 214 15.92 -9.05 -19.00
CA GLY A 214 16.73 -9.85 -18.07
C GLY A 214 16.88 -11.31 -18.47
N THR A 215 17.25 -12.15 -17.50
CA THR A 215 17.22 -13.60 -17.63
C THR A 215 16.02 -14.17 -16.87
N ASN A 216 15.61 -15.41 -17.18
CA ASN A 216 14.57 -16.10 -16.41
C ASN A 216 15.00 -16.45 -14.96
N HIS A 217 16.27 -16.25 -14.60
CA HIS A 217 16.88 -16.78 -13.37
C HIS A 217 17.61 -15.72 -12.51
N SER A 218 17.75 -14.48 -12.98
CA SER A 218 18.41 -13.38 -12.27
C SER A 218 17.70 -12.05 -12.50
N GLY A 219 17.70 -11.19 -11.48
CA GLY A 219 17.25 -9.80 -11.59
C GLY A 219 18.16 -8.95 -12.49
N THR A 220 17.99 -7.62 -12.43
CA THR A 220 18.82 -6.65 -13.16
C THR A 220 20.31 -6.86 -12.86
N SER A 221 21.12 -7.01 -13.91
CA SER A 221 22.55 -7.28 -13.78
C SER A 221 23.31 -6.98 -15.07
N THR A 222 24.54 -6.49 -14.90
CA THR A 222 25.48 -6.20 -16.00
C THR A 222 25.96 -7.44 -16.73
N VAL A 223 25.81 -8.65 -16.16
CA VAL A 223 26.25 -9.90 -16.80
C VAL A 223 25.14 -10.63 -17.56
N ASN A 224 23.92 -10.10 -17.62
CA ASN A 224 22.83 -10.78 -18.30
C ASN A 224 23.04 -10.82 -19.82
N GLY A 225 22.54 -11.89 -20.45
CA GLY A 225 22.44 -12.06 -21.90
C GLY A 225 21.02 -11.79 -22.41
N GLY A 226 20.77 -11.97 -23.71
CA GLY A 226 19.41 -11.93 -24.25
C GLY A 226 19.31 -11.71 -25.75
N VAL A 227 18.09 -11.49 -26.25
CA VAL A 227 17.84 -11.33 -27.69
C VAL A 227 17.28 -9.94 -27.99
N MET A 228 17.66 -9.41 -29.15
CA MET A 228 17.30 -8.07 -29.60
C MET A 228 16.84 -8.13 -31.07
N TRP A 229 15.79 -7.39 -31.37
CA TRP A 229 15.31 -7.11 -32.70
C TRP A 229 15.43 -5.61 -32.91
N VAL A 230 16.05 -5.18 -34.00
CA VAL A 230 16.15 -3.75 -34.34
C VAL A 230 15.81 -3.55 -35.81
N SER A 231 14.84 -2.67 -36.07
CA SER A 231 14.51 -2.25 -37.43
C SER A 231 15.44 -1.11 -37.83
N TYR A 232 16.37 -1.40 -38.75
CA TYR A 232 17.43 -0.49 -39.16
C TYR A 232 16.87 0.81 -39.72
N GLN A 233 17.36 1.95 -39.23
CA GLN A 233 17.02 3.28 -39.74
C GLN A 233 18.09 3.80 -40.69
N ASP A 234 17.68 4.30 -41.85
CA ASP A 234 18.56 4.99 -42.79
C ASP A 234 18.29 6.50 -42.76
N PRO A 235 19.13 7.33 -43.39
CA PRO A 235 18.91 8.78 -43.39
C PRO A 235 17.57 9.18 -44.01
N GLU A 236 17.08 8.44 -45.00
CA GLU A 236 15.82 8.75 -45.68
C GLU A 236 14.62 8.53 -44.75
N SER A 237 14.68 7.52 -43.89
CA SER A 237 13.63 7.20 -42.92
C SER A 237 13.53 8.18 -41.75
N LEU A 238 14.62 8.87 -41.43
CA LEU A 238 14.67 9.90 -40.38
C LEU A 238 14.29 11.31 -40.90
N GLY A 239 14.08 11.44 -42.22
CA GLY A 239 13.65 12.66 -42.87
C GLY A 239 14.75 13.35 -43.67
N SER A 240 14.34 14.23 -44.59
CA SER A 240 15.19 14.79 -45.66
C SER A 240 16.42 15.60 -45.22
N ARG A 241 16.59 15.85 -43.92
CA ARG A 241 17.74 16.57 -43.34
C ARG A 241 18.65 15.68 -42.50
N ALA A 242 18.28 14.42 -42.28
CA ALA A 242 19.09 13.50 -41.48
C ALA A 242 20.34 13.06 -42.25
N THR A 243 21.45 12.96 -41.53
CA THR A 243 22.74 12.51 -42.07
C THR A 243 22.95 11.02 -41.78
N ALA A 244 23.97 10.42 -42.41
CA ALA A 244 24.42 9.08 -42.06
C ALA A 244 24.84 8.95 -40.58
N ALA A 245 25.35 10.04 -39.98
CA ALA A 245 25.70 10.09 -38.57
C ALA A 245 24.45 10.06 -37.67
N ASP A 246 23.37 10.75 -38.07
CA ASP A 246 22.10 10.73 -37.33
C ASP A 246 21.46 9.34 -37.39
N ALA A 247 21.48 8.70 -38.57
CA ALA A 247 21.03 7.32 -38.73
C ALA A 247 21.83 6.35 -37.86
N LEU A 248 23.17 6.47 -37.84
CA LEU A 248 24.01 5.66 -36.97
C LEU A 248 23.67 5.91 -35.49
N ALA A 249 23.56 7.16 -35.05
CA ALA A 249 23.24 7.52 -33.67
C ALA A 249 21.88 6.95 -33.23
N GLN A 250 20.88 6.99 -34.11
CA GLN A 250 19.58 6.38 -33.86
C GLN A 250 19.68 4.85 -33.68
N ASN A 251 20.36 4.15 -34.60
CA ASN A 251 20.50 2.70 -34.51
C ASN A 251 21.31 2.27 -33.27
N VAL A 252 22.39 2.99 -32.95
CA VAL A 252 23.17 2.79 -31.72
C VAL A 252 22.28 2.93 -30.49
N GLY A 253 21.46 3.98 -30.46
CA GLY A 253 20.51 4.22 -29.37
C GLY A 253 19.51 3.09 -29.17
N VAL A 254 18.91 2.60 -30.25
CA VAL A 254 17.95 1.47 -30.18
C VAL A 254 18.67 0.21 -29.70
N VAL A 255 19.85 -0.12 -30.23
CA VAL A 255 20.60 -1.29 -29.76
C VAL A 255 21.01 -1.14 -28.28
N ALA A 256 21.44 0.05 -27.86
CA ALA A 256 21.76 0.32 -26.46
C ALA A 256 20.54 0.15 -25.56
N HIS A 257 19.36 0.62 -25.99
CA HIS A 257 18.07 0.44 -25.30
C HIS A 257 17.70 -1.03 -25.14
N GLU A 258 17.67 -1.80 -26.25
CA GLU A 258 17.31 -3.22 -26.21
C GLU A 258 18.32 -4.05 -25.42
N MET A 259 19.61 -3.67 -25.46
CA MET A 259 20.61 -4.28 -24.59
C MET A 259 20.32 -3.96 -23.12
N GLY A 260 19.85 -2.75 -22.79
CA GLY A 260 19.42 -2.41 -21.44
C GLY A 260 18.29 -3.30 -20.92
N HIS A 261 17.35 -3.68 -21.79
CA HIS A 261 16.36 -4.70 -21.47
C HIS A 261 17.01 -6.05 -21.19
N ASN A 262 17.94 -6.52 -22.01
CA ASN A 262 18.67 -7.76 -21.72
C ASN A 262 19.38 -7.71 -20.36
N LEU A 263 19.89 -6.54 -19.95
CA LEU A 263 20.49 -6.31 -18.63
C LEU A 263 19.45 -6.26 -17.49
N GLY A 264 18.16 -6.36 -17.78
CA GLY A 264 17.04 -6.39 -16.82
C GLY A 264 16.49 -5.00 -16.47
N LEU A 265 16.80 -3.97 -17.26
CA LEU A 265 16.21 -2.65 -17.08
C LEU A 265 14.84 -2.58 -17.71
N GLN A 266 13.96 -1.82 -17.06
CA GLN A 266 12.65 -1.47 -17.56
C GLN A 266 12.69 -0.08 -18.19
N HIS A 267 11.57 0.39 -18.73
CA HIS A 267 11.49 1.71 -19.33
C HIS A 267 11.74 2.84 -18.31
N SER A 268 12.19 3.97 -18.85
CA SER A 268 12.25 5.24 -18.13
C SER A 268 11.05 6.09 -18.53
N ASN A 269 10.11 6.20 -17.59
CA ASN A 269 8.78 6.75 -17.73
C ASN A 269 8.69 8.12 -17.05
N ALA A 270 7.69 8.92 -17.43
CA ALA A 270 7.38 10.18 -16.76
C ALA A 270 6.07 10.06 -15.98
N HIS A 271 6.08 10.46 -14.70
CA HIS A 271 4.86 10.60 -13.92
C HIS A 271 4.26 11.98 -14.15
N LEU A 272 3.08 12.02 -14.77
CA LEU A 272 2.40 13.25 -15.16
C LEU A 272 1.18 13.47 -14.28
N CYS A 273 1.15 14.60 -13.59
CA CYS A 273 -0.01 15.05 -12.82
C CYS A 273 -0.56 16.40 -13.33
N PRO A 274 -1.83 16.72 -13.00
CA PRO A 274 -2.38 18.07 -13.12
C PRO A 274 -1.57 19.12 -12.35
N VAL A 275 -1.85 20.41 -12.59
CA VAL A 275 -1.14 21.51 -11.95
C VAL A 275 -1.24 21.42 -10.42
N ASP A 276 -0.16 21.82 -9.73
CA ASP A 276 -0.02 21.92 -8.27
C ASP A 276 0.22 20.63 -7.45
N ILE A 277 0.21 19.45 -8.07
CA ILE A 277 0.59 18.20 -7.38
C ILE A 277 1.76 17.50 -8.08
N THR A 278 2.65 16.90 -7.30
CA THR A 278 3.82 16.18 -7.81
C THR A 278 3.51 14.72 -8.13
N GLU A 279 2.56 14.11 -7.40
CA GLU A 279 2.29 12.67 -7.45
C GLU A 279 0.85 12.34 -7.02
N GLY A 280 0.29 11.29 -7.62
CA GLY A 280 -1.00 10.71 -7.24
C GLY A 280 -0.83 9.36 -6.54
N LEU A 281 -1.84 8.95 -5.76
CA LEU A 281 -1.86 7.62 -5.13
C LEU A 281 -2.24 6.58 -6.17
N TYR A 282 -1.43 5.54 -6.33
CA TYR A 282 -1.71 4.41 -7.21
C TYR A 282 -2.77 3.49 -6.58
N ASP A 283 -3.82 3.18 -7.34
CA ASP A 283 -4.83 2.17 -7.01
C ASP A 283 -4.60 0.92 -7.88
N PRO A 284 -4.05 -0.16 -7.31
CA PRO A 284 -3.78 -1.39 -8.05
C PRO A 284 -5.05 -2.13 -8.51
N SER A 285 -6.21 -1.84 -7.90
CA SER A 285 -7.47 -2.49 -8.28
C SER A 285 -8.05 -1.95 -9.58
N THR A 286 -7.73 -0.69 -9.88
CA THR A 286 -8.21 0.01 -11.08
C THR A 286 -7.10 0.32 -12.09
N ASP A 287 -5.84 0.07 -11.73
CA ASP A 287 -4.66 0.42 -12.53
C ASP A 287 -4.67 1.92 -12.90
N SER A 288 -4.91 2.75 -11.88
CA SER A 288 -5.09 4.19 -12.05
C SER A 288 -4.48 4.97 -10.89
N TYR A 289 -4.17 6.24 -11.14
CA TYR A 289 -3.70 7.14 -10.09
C TYR A 289 -4.79 8.14 -9.68
N SER A 290 -4.76 8.54 -8.41
CA SER A 290 -5.60 9.62 -7.90
C SER A 290 -5.32 10.94 -8.60
N ASN A 291 -6.26 11.88 -8.47
CA ASN A 291 -6.10 13.29 -8.88
C ASN A 291 -5.72 13.49 -10.36
N GLY A 292 -6.09 12.55 -11.24
CA GLY A 292 -5.83 12.65 -12.68
C GLY A 292 -4.37 12.49 -13.07
N CYS A 293 -3.53 11.94 -12.19
CA CYS A 293 -2.17 11.58 -12.54
C CYS A 293 -2.12 10.34 -13.46
N SER A 294 -1.04 10.17 -14.18
CA SER A 294 -0.81 9.02 -15.05
C SER A 294 0.68 8.86 -15.35
N ASP A 295 1.11 7.63 -15.54
CA ASP A 295 2.44 7.35 -16.09
C ASP A 295 2.41 7.38 -17.61
N GLU A 296 3.33 8.12 -18.18
CA GLU A 296 3.63 8.07 -19.60
C GLU A 296 4.85 7.18 -19.81
N GLU A 297 4.60 5.98 -20.33
CA GLU A 297 5.64 5.05 -20.74
C GLU A 297 6.61 5.73 -21.71
N TYR A 298 7.92 5.50 -21.55
CA TYR A 298 8.97 6.13 -22.34
C TYR A 298 9.05 7.68 -22.20
N GLY A 299 8.39 8.23 -21.18
CA GLY A 299 8.25 9.67 -20.98
C GLY A 299 9.54 10.42 -20.59
N ASP A 300 10.56 9.75 -20.04
CA ASP A 300 11.82 10.37 -19.58
C ASP A 300 12.79 10.62 -20.73
N GLY A 301 12.57 11.68 -21.52
CA GLY A 301 13.41 12.02 -22.68
C GLY A 301 14.89 12.35 -22.41
N TYR A 302 15.40 12.15 -21.20
CA TYR A 302 16.81 12.27 -20.85
C TYR A 302 17.56 10.93 -20.91
N ASP A 303 16.83 9.82 -20.85
CA ASP A 303 17.37 8.50 -20.56
C ASP A 303 17.33 7.57 -21.78
N VAL A 304 18.31 6.68 -21.94
CA VAL A 304 18.32 5.72 -23.06
C VAL A 304 17.15 4.74 -22.99
N MET A 305 16.67 4.41 -21.78
CA MET A 305 15.51 3.52 -21.60
C MET A 305 14.17 4.23 -21.87
N SER A 306 14.22 5.44 -22.42
CA SER A 306 13.05 6.16 -22.95
C SER A 306 12.84 5.86 -24.45
N GLY A 307 11.86 6.52 -25.06
CA GLY A 307 11.53 6.37 -26.48
C GLY A 307 12.45 7.18 -27.41
N VAL A 308 13.46 7.85 -26.85
CA VAL A 308 14.43 8.67 -27.57
C VAL A 308 15.71 7.87 -27.75
N ALA A 309 15.93 7.35 -28.96
CA ALA A 309 17.12 6.54 -29.24
C ALA A 309 18.32 7.39 -29.69
N ALA A 310 18.16 8.34 -30.61
CA ALA A 310 19.30 9.13 -31.09
C ALA A 310 19.88 10.04 -30.01
N ASN A 311 21.19 9.92 -29.80
CA ASN A 311 21.95 10.72 -28.83
C ASN A 311 21.30 10.70 -27.44
N ALA A 312 20.82 9.54 -26.98
CA ALA A 312 20.33 9.41 -25.62
C ALA A 312 21.42 9.77 -24.60
N GLY A 313 21.02 10.47 -23.53
CA GLY A 313 21.92 10.85 -22.45
C GLY A 313 22.34 9.66 -21.58
N ALA A 314 23.04 9.94 -20.50
CA ALA A 314 23.43 8.93 -19.52
C ALA A 314 22.21 8.25 -18.88
N LEU A 315 22.39 7.04 -18.36
CA LEU A 315 21.39 6.41 -17.50
C LEU A 315 21.09 7.34 -16.30
N ASN A 316 19.81 7.44 -15.97
CA ASN A 316 19.34 8.03 -14.73
C ASN A 316 19.83 7.19 -13.54
N VAL A 317 19.76 7.78 -12.36
CA VAL A 317 20.39 7.20 -11.18
C VAL A 317 19.66 5.98 -10.63
N THR A 318 18.36 5.84 -10.91
CA THR A 318 17.56 4.67 -10.54
C THR A 318 18.01 3.43 -11.32
N GLN A 319 18.17 3.54 -12.64
CA GLN A 319 18.68 2.45 -13.48
C GLN A 319 20.12 2.07 -13.12
N LYS A 320 20.97 3.07 -12.84
CA LYS A 320 22.35 2.82 -12.37
C LYS A 320 22.39 2.11 -11.01
N GLN A 321 21.51 2.48 -10.09
CA GLN A 321 21.39 1.82 -8.80
C GLN A 321 20.97 0.35 -8.98
N ARG A 322 19.97 0.08 -9.84
CA ARG A 322 19.49 -1.29 -10.10
C ARG A 322 20.55 -2.19 -10.74
N LEU A 323 21.42 -1.64 -11.59
CA LEU A 323 22.57 -2.39 -12.14
C LEU A 323 23.72 -2.57 -11.14
N GLY A 324 23.70 -1.90 -9.98
CA GLY A 324 24.82 -1.88 -9.05
C GLY A 324 26.07 -1.22 -9.63
N VAL A 325 25.92 -0.22 -10.52
CA VAL A 325 27.05 0.42 -11.24
C VAL A 325 27.46 1.76 -10.64
N LEU A 326 26.89 2.14 -9.50
CA LEU A 326 27.30 3.31 -8.71
C LEU A 326 28.39 2.89 -7.73
N ALA A 327 29.52 3.59 -7.75
CA ALA A 327 30.58 3.41 -6.77
C ALA A 327 30.18 4.03 -5.41
N THR A 328 30.88 3.60 -4.35
CA THR A 328 30.71 4.16 -3.01
C THR A 328 30.84 5.68 -3.03
N GLY A 329 29.85 6.38 -2.46
CA GLY A 329 29.81 7.84 -2.37
C GLY A 329 29.20 8.56 -3.58
N GLU A 330 28.89 7.85 -4.68
CA GLU A 330 28.20 8.45 -5.83
C GLU A 330 26.70 8.65 -5.60
N MET A 331 26.09 7.84 -4.73
CA MET A 331 24.74 8.03 -4.20
C MET A 331 24.81 8.26 -2.70
N GLN A 332 24.28 9.39 -2.23
CA GLN A 332 24.13 9.64 -0.80
C GLN A 332 22.76 9.14 -0.32
N GLN A 333 22.75 8.26 0.67
CA GLN A 333 21.52 7.85 1.36
C GLN A 333 21.13 8.89 2.41
N LEU A 334 19.85 9.27 2.45
CA LEU A 334 19.27 10.17 3.45
C LEU A 334 18.02 9.51 4.05
N SER A 335 18.02 9.40 5.37
CA SER A 335 16.86 8.99 6.16
C SER A 335 16.71 9.92 7.37
N LEU A 336 15.50 10.01 7.92
CA LEU A 336 15.24 10.79 9.11
C LEU A 336 15.60 9.95 10.34
N ALA A 337 16.49 10.47 11.19
CA ALA A 337 16.87 9.77 12.42
C ALA A 337 15.66 9.62 13.36
N ALA A 338 15.58 8.48 14.05
CA ALA A 338 14.51 8.20 15.02
C ALA A 338 14.33 9.34 16.02
N GLY A 339 13.08 9.74 16.27
CA GLY A 339 12.73 10.84 17.18
C GLY A 339 12.97 12.25 16.65
N LYS A 340 13.42 12.44 15.40
CA LYS A 340 13.49 13.75 14.76
C LYS A 340 12.22 14.04 13.97
N ALA A 341 11.65 15.23 14.14
CA ALA A 341 10.51 15.70 13.36
C ALA A 341 10.91 16.17 11.95
N SER A 342 12.14 16.66 11.77
CA SER A 342 12.68 17.02 10.45
C SER A 342 14.20 17.01 10.42
N SER A 343 14.76 16.93 9.22
CA SER A 343 16.18 17.14 8.93
C SER A 343 16.33 17.84 7.59
N ALA A 344 17.42 18.59 7.40
CA ALA A 344 17.74 19.23 6.13
C ALA A 344 19.21 19.02 5.80
N THR A 345 19.48 18.43 4.64
CA THR A 345 20.83 18.16 4.16
C THR A 345 21.08 18.94 2.89
N THR A 346 22.14 19.77 2.88
CA THR A 346 22.57 20.51 1.69
C THR A 346 23.82 19.87 1.11
N THR A 347 23.80 19.53 -0.18
CA THR A 347 24.91 18.89 -0.88
C THR A 347 24.96 19.31 -2.34
N THR A 348 26.10 19.09 -2.98
CA THR A 348 26.28 19.24 -4.42
C THR A 348 26.08 17.91 -5.15
N LEU A 349 25.49 17.98 -6.33
CA LEU A 349 25.37 16.92 -7.32
C LEU A 349 26.15 17.30 -8.58
N VAL A 350 26.98 16.40 -9.07
CA VAL A 350 27.55 16.50 -10.42
C VAL A 350 26.57 15.92 -11.44
N SER A 351 26.70 16.30 -12.71
CA SER A 351 25.84 15.78 -13.77
C SER A 351 25.92 14.25 -13.84
N THR A 352 24.79 13.58 -14.06
CA THR A 352 24.72 12.12 -14.22
C THR A 352 25.66 11.56 -15.29
N GLY A 353 25.93 12.35 -16.34
CA GLY A 353 26.87 12.01 -17.40
C GLY A 353 28.35 12.07 -17.01
N GLN A 354 28.71 12.54 -15.82
CA GLN A 354 30.08 12.46 -15.31
C GLN A 354 30.45 11.03 -14.91
N THR A 355 31.74 10.73 -14.98
CA THR A 355 32.31 9.40 -14.66
C THR A 355 32.55 9.17 -13.17
N SER A 356 32.55 10.24 -12.36
CA SER A 356 32.77 10.16 -10.91
C SER A 356 32.15 11.36 -10.20
N GLY A 357 32.07 11.26 -8.88
CA GLY A 357 31.48 12.29 -8.00
C GLY A 357 30.08 11.93 -7.54
N ARG A 358 29.53 12.71 -6.62
CA ARG A 358 28.16 12.49 -6.12
C ARG A 358 27.15 12.83 -7.21
N ARG A 359 26.55 11.81 -7.82
CA ARG A 359 25.60 11.92 -8.92
C ARG A 359 24.14 11.86 -8.45
N ALA A 360 23.91 11.32 -7.25
CA ALA A 360 22.58 11.07 -6.74
C ALA A 360 22.45 11.30 -5.24
N ILE A 361 21.21 11.49 -4.81
CA ILE A 361 20.74 11.26 -3.44
C ILE A 361 19.60 10.26 -3.52
N ALA A 362 19.55 9.30 -2.60
CA ALA A 362 18.36 8.50 -2.32
C ALA A 362 17.82 8.94 -0.96
N ALA A 363 16.59 9.44 -0.95
CA ALA A 363 15.93 10.01 0.21
C ALA A 363 14.71 9.16 0.57
N THR A 364 14.74 8.53 1.75
CA THR A 364 13.60 7.78 2.27
C THR A 364 12.59 8.76 2.88
N ASP A 365 11.39 8.76 2.32
CA ASP A 365 10.26 9.50 2.84
C ASP A 365 9.89 8.95 4.23
N PRO A 366 10.00 9.76 5.31
CA PRO A 366 9.72 9.31 6.66
C PRO A 366 8.22 9.05 6.92
N LEU A 367 7.34 9.49 6.01
CA LEU A 367 5.89 9.32 6.13
C LEU A 367 5.41 8.04 5.46
N THR A 368 5.99 7.69 4.33
CA THR A 368 5.50 6.59 3.48
C THR A 368 6.50 5.44 3.34
N GLY A 369 7.76 5.63 3.74
CA GLY A 369 8.86 4.70 3.50
C GLY A 369 9.34 4.67 2.03
N LYS A 370 8.66 5.38 1.12
CA LYS A 370 9.03 5.43 -0.30
C LYS A 370 10.39 6.11 -0.49
N VAL A 371 11.23 5.54 -1.35
CA VAL A 371 12.53 6.13 -1.69
C VAL A 371 12.39 7.02 -2.93
N TYR A 372 12.81 8.28 -2.78
CA TYR A 372 12.94 9.23 -3.88
C TYR A 372 14.40 9.41 -4.24
N TYR A 373 14.69 9.40 -5.54
CA TYR A 373 16.02 9.61 -6.08
C TYR A 373 16.12 11.01 -6.67
N ILE A 374 17.16 11.74 -6.29
CA ILE A 374 17.44 13.09 -6.78
C ILE A 374 18.69 13.02 -7.63
N ASP A 375 18.61 13.45 -8.88
CA ASP A 375 19.76 13.59 -9.75
C ASP A 375 19.84 14.95 -10.43
N TYR A 376 20.99 15.21 -11.05
CA TYR A 376 21.23 16.44 -11.81
C TYR A 376 21.58 16.10 -13.25
N ARG A 377 20.81 16.63 -14.19
CA ARG A 377 21.05 16.56 -15.64
C ARG A 377 21.69 17.86 -16.10
N GLY A 378 23.02 17.92 -16.10
CA GLY A 378 23.79 19.13 -16.42
C GLY A 378 24.26 19.24 -17.87
N GLY A 379 24.04 18.22 -18.71
CA GLY A 379 24.53 18.22 -20.10
C GLY A 379 26.04 18.08 -20.24
N GLY A 380 26.73 17.60 -19.20
CA GLY A 380 28.19 17.36 -19.21
C GLY A 380 28.55 15.88 -19.28
N GLY A 381 29.78 15.57 -19.67
CA GLY A 381 30.24 14.19 -19.83
C GLY A 381 29.45 13.46 -20.91
N GLN A 382 28.89 12.29 -20.59
CA GLN A 382 28.08 11.52 -21.54
C GLN A 382 26.77 12.20 -21.95
N ASP A 383 26.32 13.20 -21.19
CA ASP A 383 25.16 14.01 -21.56
C ASP A 383 25.51 15.13 -22.57
N ALA A 384 26.78 15.29 -22.98
CA ALA A 384 27.20 16.42 -23.81
C ALA A 384 26.53 16.51 -25.18
N LYS A 385 26.13 15.36 -25.74
CA LYS A 385 25.38 15.27 -27.01
C LYS A 385 23.89 15.00 -26.81
N ALA A 386 23.43 14.88 -25.56
CA ALA A 386 22.06 14.52 -25.27
C ALA A 386 21.08 15.55 -25.86
N LEU A 387 19.97 15.11 -26.43
CA LEU A 387 19.01 16.00 -27.10
C LEU A 387 18.45 17.10 -26.18
N TYR A 388 18.30 16.82 -24.88
CA TYR A 388 17.91 17.83 -23.89
C TYR A 388 19.01 18.89 -23.67
N ALA A 389 20.27 18.53 -23.85
CA ALA A 389 21.41 19.42 -23.64
C ALA A 389 21.73 20.29 -24.86
N THR A 390 21.28 19.88 -26.05
CA THR A 390 21.41 20.63 -27.32
C THR A 390 20.25 21.61 -27.54
N GLY A 391 19.20 21.56 -26.72
CA GLY A 391 17.99 22.38 -26.88
C GLY A 391 17.05 21.88 -27.98
N PHE A 392 17.19 20.63 -28.42
CA PHE A 392 16.31 20.04 -29.43
C PHE A 392 14.85 19.91 -28.95
N TYR A 393 14.66 19.66 -27.66
CA TYR A 393 13.34 19.62 -27.05
C TYR A 393 13.02 20.95 -26.37
N GLU A 394 11.98 21.64 -26.81
CA GLU A 394 11.59 22.95 -26.28
C GLU A 394 11.27 22.95 -24.77
N ASN A 395 10.85 21.81 -24.21
CA ASN A 395 10.41 21.69 -22.81
C ASN A 395 11.33 20.83 -21.94
N LEU A 396 12.44 20.30 -22.47
CA LEU A 396 13.47 19.63 -21.68
C LEU A 396 14.68 20.53 -21.57
N ASN A 397 15.29 20.60 -20.39
CA ASN A 397 16.47 21.43 -20.16
C ASN A 397 17.31 20.86 -19.02
N ARG A 398 18.45 21.49 -18.78
CA ARG A 398 19.33 21.13 -17.66
C ARG A 398 18.66 21.50 -16.34
N GLY A 399 18.76 20.61 -15.36
CA GLY A 399 18.19 20.84 -14.05
C GLY A 399 18.26 19.63 -13.15
N VAL A 400 17.79 19.83 -11.92
CA VAL A 400 17.67 18.77 -10.91
C VAL A 400 16.33 18.06 -11.13
N ARG A 401 16.31 16.75 -10.97
CA ARG A 401 15.12 15.92 -11.14
C ARG A 401 14.82 15.13 -9.89
N LEU A 402 13.55 14.81 -9.70
CA LEU A 402 13.07 13.88 -8.68
C LEU A 402 12.56 12.64 -9.40
N LEU A 403 12.97 11.46 -8.94
CA LEU A 403 12.58 10.18 -9.50
C LEU A 403 12.13 9.21 -8.41
N SER A 404 11.39 8.17 -8.79
CA SER A 404 11.18 6.97 -7.99
C SER A 404 11.23 5.72 -8.87
N LEU A 405 11.10 4.55 -8.26
CA LEU A 405 10.78 3.32 -8.99
C LEU A 405 9.26 3.11 -9.00
N GLY A 406 8.73 2.62 -10.11
CA GLY A 406 7.36 2.14 -10.24
C GLY A 406 7.22 0.69 -9.78
N ASN A 407 6.03 0.11 -9.99
CA ASN A 407 5.69 -1.20 -9.42
C ASN A 407 6.36 -2.38 -10.15
N ALA A 408 6.72 -2.22 -11.42
CA ALA A 408 7.47 -3.21 -12.18
C ALA A 408 8.96 -2.85 -12.26
N ASP A 409 9.45 -1.97 -11.36
CA ASP A 409 10.79 -1.40 -11.32
C ASP A 409 11.18 -0.47 -12.49
N GLU A 410 10.19 0.04 -13.24
CA GLU A 410 10.38 1.15 -14.16
C GLU A 410 10.87 2.40 -13.44
N SER A 411 11.70 3.20 -14.09
CA SER A 411 12.06 4.50 -13.53
C SER A 411 10.94 5.49 -13.80
N LEU A 412 10.53 6.24 -12.78
CA LEU A 412 9.51 7.29 -12.89
C LEU A 412 10.16 8.64 -12.58
N VAL A 413 10.24 9.55 -13.55
CA VAL A 413 10.63 10.95 -13.29
C VAL A 413 9.39 11.80 -13.07
N PHE A 414 9.38 12.57 -11.97
CA PHE A 414 8.26 13.43 -11.63
C PHE A 414 8.29 14.73 -12.42
N ARG A 415 7.12 15.11 -12.93
CA ARG A 415 6.93 16.44 -13.53
C ARG A 415 7.00 17.52 -12.45
N SER A 416 7.72 18.60 -12.75
CA SER A 416 7.67 19.83 -11.95
C SER A 416 6.32 20.53 -12.12
N PRO A 417 5.63 20.90 -11.02
CA PRO A 417 4.50 21.81 -11.09
C PRO A 417 4.93 23.12 -11.75
N THR A 418 4.11 23.64 -12.67
CA THR A 418 4.33 24.97 -13.29
C THR A 418 3.08 25.80 -13.12
N LEU A 419 3.26 27.11 -12.85
CA LEU A 419 2.19 28.09 -12.97
C LEU A 419 1.67 28.05 -14.42
N SER A 420 0.35 28.02 -14.59
CA SER A 420 -0.40 27.85 -15.84
C SER A 420 0.28 28.44 -17.10
N GLY A 421 0.38 27.67 -18.19
CA GLY A 421 0.60 28.22 -19.54
C GLY A 421 1.62 27.55 -20.45
N THR A 422 2.37 26.54 -20.02
CA THR A 422 3.33 25.82 -20.90
C THR A 422 2.90 24.39 -21.21
N SER A 423 2.81 24.08 -22.50
CA SER A 423 2.55 22.75 -23.04
C SER A 423 3.77 21.83 -22.88
N GLY A 424 3.70 20.83 -22.00
CA GLY A 424 4.52 19.61 -22.10
C GLY A 424 5.69 19.46 -21.11
N ARG A 425 5.79 18.27 -20.50
CA ARG A 425 6.94 17.61 -19.84
C ARG A 425 8.08 18.46 -19.23
N HIS A 426 7.79 19.39 -18.31
CA HIS A 426 8.82 19.93 -17.41
C HIS A 426 9.26 18.89 -16.38
N LEU A 427 10.30 18.13 -16.68
CA LEU A 427 10.81 17.03 -15.83
C LEU A 427 12.03 17.43 -14.98
N TYR A 428 12.19 18.73 -14.74
CA TYR A 428 13.35 19.30 -14.04
C TYR A 428 12.95 20.54 -13.24
N VAL A 429 13.76 20.87 -12.24
CA VAL A 429 13.72 22.13 -11.49
C VAL A 429 15.08 22.82 -11.50
N THR A 430 15.06 24.14 -11.41
CA THR A 430 16.23 25.03 -11.50
C THR A 430 16.39 25.86 -10.22
N THR A 431 17.46 26.66 -10.15
CA THR A 431 17.79 27.51 -8.99
C THR A 431 16.57 28.26 -8.45
N GLY A 432 16.31 28.12 -7.15
CA GLY A 432 15.19 28.75 -6.45
C GLY A 432 13.88 27.95 -6.47
N GLN A 433 13.77 26.92 -7.31
CA GLN A 433 12.59 26.06 -7.38
C GLN A 433 12.71 24.85 -6.43
N SER A 434 11.56 24.24 -6.12
CA SER A 434 11.49 23.05 -5.28
C SER A 434 10.45 22.05 -5.77
N LEU A 435 10.69 20.77 -5.50
CA LEU A 435 9.72 19.68 -5.61
C LEU A 435 9.47 19.11 -4.23
N THR A 436 8.22 18.73 -3.95
CA THR A 436 7.82 18.10 -2.69
C THR A 436 7.05 16.82 -3.02
N SER A 437 7.36 15.71 -2.35
CA SER A 437 6.57 14.48 -2.45
C SER A 437 5.12 14.73 -2.04
N GLN A 438 4.19 13.88 -2.49
CA GLN A 438 2.77 14.05 -2.15
C GLN A 438 2.53 14.06 -0.63
N SER A 439 3.27 13.24 0.11
CA SER A 439 3.19 13.17 1.57
C SER A 439 3.70 14.46 2.26
N GLY A 440 4.54 15.25 1.58
CA GLY A 440 5.30 16.32 2.21
C GLY A 440 6.60 15.86 2.89
N GLY A 441 6.83 14.54 2.96
CA GLY A 441 7.93 13.96 3.71
C GLY A 441 9.31 14.14 3.07
N VAL A 442 9.37 14.39 1.76
CA VAL A 442 10.60 14.74 1.04
C VAL A 442 10.39 16.05 0.29
N LYS A 443 11.21 17.06 0.58
CA LYS A 443 11.27 18.31 -0.20
C LYS A 443 12.68 18.56 -0.72
N VAL A 444 12.80 18.74 -2.03
CA VAL A 444 14.04 19.04 -2.73
C VAL A 444 14.01 20.49 -3.20
N THR A 445 14.98 21.29 -2.77
CA THR A 445 15.11 22.70 -3.19
C THR A 445 16.46 22.90 -3.88
N VAL A 446 16.46 23.47 -5.09
CA VAL A 446 17.70 23.78 -5.80
C VAL A 446 18.23 25.13 -5.33
N LYS A 447 19.38 25.12 -4.67
CA LYS A 447 20.03 26.34 -4.13
C LYS A 447 20.83 27.08 -5.18
N SER A 448 21.53 26.36 -6.04
CA SER A 448 22.31 26.94 -7.14
C SER A 448 22.61 25.90 -8.20
N ILE A 449 22.81 26.35 -9.44
CA ILE A 449 23.41 25.58 -10.53
C ILE A 449 24.53 26.44 -11.09
N ALA A 450 25.77 26.01 -10.92
CA ALA A 450 26.95 26.75 -11.36
C ALA A 450 28.09 25.78 -11.66
N SER A 451 28.93 26.11 -12.65
CA SER A 451 30.15 25.35 -12.96
C SER A 451 29.93 23.83 -13.15
N GLY A 452 28.78 23.44 -13.74
CA GLY A 452 28.47 22.03 -14.02
C GLY A 452 28.06 21.20 -12.82
N VAL A 453 27.73 21.82 -11.68
CA VAL A 453 27.18 21.17 -10.48
C VAL A 453 25.90 21.87 -10.01
N ALA A 454 25.01 21.11 -9.37
CA ALA A 454 23.81 21.62 -8.71
C ALA A 454 23.94 21.48 -7.19
N THR A 455 23.74 22.56 -6.44
CA THR A 455 23.60 22.50 -4.98
C THR A 455 22.13 22.34 -4.64
N VAL A 456 21.79 21.29 -3.90
CA VAL A 456 20.41 20.99 -3.49
C VAL A 456 20.32 20.89 -1.97
N THR A 457 19.19 21.30 -1.43
CA THR A 457 18.79 20.99 -0.05
C THR A 457 17.66 19.98 -0.10
N VAL A 458 17.86 18.81 0.51
CA VAL A 458 16.82 17.80 0.73
C VAL A 458 16.35 17.91 2.17
N THR A 459 15.07 18.16 2.36
CA THR A 459 14.42 18.21 3.67
C THR A 459 13.58 16.96 3.85
N LEU A 460 13.80 16.24 4.94
CA LEU A 460 12.94 15.14 5.39
C LEU A 460 12.09 15.63 6.54
N SER A 461 10.79 15.31 6.56
CA SER A 461 9.88 15.81 7.59
C SER A 461 8.79 14.79 7.91
N THR A 462 8.53 14.55 9.20
CA THR A 462 7.30 13.87 9.63
C THR A 462 6.10 14.81 9.71
N LEU A 463 6.32 16.10 9.46
CA LEU A 463 5.30 17.13 9.43
C LEU A 463 5.10 17.53 7.97
N ALA A 464 3.90 17.32 7.42
CA ALA A 464 3.56 17.89 6.13
C ALA A 464 3.78 19.42 6.14
N PRO A 465 4.19 20.04 5.00
CA PRO A 465 4.39 21.49 4.93
C PRO A 465 3.15 22.25 5.40
N GLY A 466 3.28 22.98 6.52
CA GLY A 466 2.18 23.80 7.08
C GLY A 466 1.34 23.11 8.15
N VAL A 467 1.65 21.87 8.54
CA VAL A 467 0.87 21.08 9.49
C VAL A 467 1.58 20.95 10.84
N SER A 468 1.06 21.63 11.87
CA SER A 468 1.36 21.33 13.28
C SER A 468 0.47 20.15 13.70
N GLU A 469 1.06 19.03 14.14
CA GLU A 469 0.40 17.78 14.61
C GLU A 469 -1.13 17.71 14.40
N VAL A 470 -1.58 17.22 13.22
CA VAL A 470 -3.02 17.19 12.87
C VAL A 470 -3.79 16.01 13.47
N VAL A 471 -3.10 14.93 13.84
CA VAL A 471 -3.72 13.75 14.46
C VAL A 471 -3.18 13.59 15.88
N PRO A 472 -3.83 14.18 16.89
CA PRO A 472 -3.44 14.01 18.29
C PRO A 472 -3.53 12.55 18.72
N ARG A 473 -2.58 12.16 19.55
CA ARG A 473 -2.49 10.83 20.16
C ARG A 473 -2.73 10.94 21.65
N LEU A 474 -3.55 10.03 22.17
CA LEU A 474 -3.78 9.83 23.60
C LEU A 474 -3.14 8.48 23.98
N ASP A 475 -1.95 8.53 24.55
CA ASP A 475 -1.12 7.36 24.87
C ASP A 475 -0.52 7.41 26.28
N GLY A 476 0.26 6.38 26.59
CA GLY A 476 1.02 6.20 27.82
C GLY A 476 2.05 5.08 27.66
N ALA A 477 2.98 4.95 28.62
CA ALA A 477 3.99 3.89 28.62
C ALA A 477 3.36 2.49 28.70
N ASP A 478 2.17 2.39 29.28
CA ASP A 478 1.36 1.18 29.32
C ASP A 478 -0.14 1.51 29.18
N ARG A 479 -0.97 0.48 29.20
CA ARG A 479 -2.43 0.59 29.10
C ARG A 479 -3.08 1.40 30.23
N PHE A 480 -2.47 1.43 31.40
CA PHE A 480 -3.00 2.14 32.55
C PHE A 480 -2.75 3.64 32.38
N GLU A 481 -1.52 4.01 32.03
CA GLU A 481 -1.18 5.39 31.69
C GLU A 481 -1.95 5.89 30.46
N ALA A 482 -2.14 5.06 29.43
CA ALA A 482 -2.98 5.40 28.27
C ALA A 482 -4.43 5.70 28.70
N SER A 483 -5.03 4.87 29.55
CA SER A 483 -6.39 5.13 30.06
C SER A 483 -6.47 6.41 30.91
N ALA A 484 -5.44 6.70 31.71
CA ALA A 484 -5.35 7.96 32.46
C ALA A 484 -5.17 9.17 31.52
N SER A 485 -4.39 9.03 30.45
CA SER A 485 -4.18 10.07 29.42
C SER A 485 -5.46 10.39 28.66
N ILE A 486 -6.19 9.36 28.23
CA ILE A 486 -7.51 9.50 27.60
C ILE A 486 -8.48 10.22 28.54
N SER A 487 -8.47 9.86 29.82
CA SER A 487 -9.29 10.52 30.83
C SER A 487 -8.91 12.00 31.04
N ARG A 488 -7.62 12.32 31.19
CA ARG A 488 -7.12 13.70 31.34
C ARG A 488 -7.50 14.60 30.19
N ALA A 489 -7.40 14.09 28.97
CA ALA A 489 -7.72 14.86 27.77
C ALA A 489 -9.23 15.10 27.61
N SER A 490 -10.06 14.24 28.21
CA SER A 490 -11.50 14.20 27.91
C SER A 490 -12.38 14.67 29.06
N PHE A 491 -11.95 14.56 30.32
CA PHE A 491 -12.79 14.83 31.50
C PHE A 491 -12.16 15.85 32.45
N THR A 492 -12.97 16.81 32.89
CA THR A 492 -12.58 17.80 33.91
C THR A 492 -12.73 17.22 35.32
N PRO A 493 -12.01 17.78 36.33
CA PRO A 493 -12.20 17.42 37.73
C PRO A 493 -13.66 17.55 38.19
N GLY A 494 -14.05 16.73 39.17
CA GLY A 494 -15.39 16.68 39.77
C GLY A 494 -16.40 15.82 39.01
N VAL A 495 -15.96 14.74 38.37
CA VAL A 495 -16.88 13.82 37.66
C VAL A 495 -17.85 13.15 38.63
N ALA A 496 -19.12 13.01 38.26
CA ALA A 496 -20.11 12.38 39.14
C ALA A 496 -19.82 10.89 39.39
N THR A 497 -19.25 10.21 38.39
CA THR A 497 -18.90 8.79 38.43
C THR A 497 -17.57 8.59 37.73
N ALA A 498 -16.72 7.71 38.25
CA ALA A 498 -15.63 7.09 37.50
C ALA A 498 -15.86 5.59 37.44
N TYR A 499 -15.77 5.00 36.24
CA TYR A 499 -15.84 3.56 36.05
C TYR A 499 -14.43 2.98 36.06
N VAL A 500 -14.25 1.85 36.74
CA VAL A 500 -12.96 1.17 36.87
C VAL A 500 -13.11 -0.27 36.39
N ALA A 501 -12.23 -0.70 35.48
CA ALA A 501 -12.20 -2.06 34.95
C ALA A 501 -10.79 -2.66 35.10
N GLY A 502 -10.69 -3.98 35.05
CA GLY A 502 -9.38 -4.64 34.97
C GLY A 502 -8.69 -4.28 33.64
N GLY A 503 -7.38 -4.04 33.63
CA GLY A 503 -6.63 -3.73 32.40
C GLY A 503 -6.11 -4.96 31.66
N LEU A 504 -6.11 -6.14 32.29
CA LEU A 504 -5.50 -7.37 31.76
C LEU A 504 -6.52 -8.39 31.24
N ASN A 505 -7.70 -8.49 31.87
CA ASN A 505 -8.78 -9.37 31.47
C ASN A 505 -10.13 -8.69 31.77
N PHE A 506 -10.79 -8.19 30.73
CA PHE A 506 -11.93 -7.27 30.89
C PHE A 506 -13.16 -7.47 30.00
N PRO A 507 -13.47 -8.68 29.49
CA PRO A 507 -14.68 -8.87 28.70
C PRO A 507 -15.95 -8.40 29.45
N ASP A 508 -15.94 -8.47 30.78
CA ASP A 508 -16.97 -7.97 31.70
C ASP A 508 -17.23 -6.45 31.57
N ALA A 509 -16.26 -5.67 31.08
CA ALA A 509 -16.32 -4.21 30.98
C ALA A 509 -16.78 -3.71 29.60
N LEU A 510 -16.86 -4.58 28.59
CA LEU A 510 -17.29 -4.21 27.23
C LEU A 510 -18.70 -3.60 27.23
N SER A 511 -19.57 -4.10 28.12
CA SER A 511 -20.94 -3.61 28.30
C SER A 511 -21.02 -2.33 29.15
N GLY A 512 -19.94 -1.95 29.83
CA GLY A 512 -19.88 -0.74 30.65
C GLY A 512 -19.59 0.54 29.85
N ALA A 513 -19.02 0.43 28.65
CA ALA A 513 -18.71 1.59 27.81
C ALA A 513 -19.92 2.46 27.44
N PRO A 514 -21.07 1.89 27.00
CA PRO A 514 -22.28 2.69 26.76
C PRO A 514 -22.80 3.40 28.02
N VAL A 515 -22.74 2.73 29.17
CA VAL A 515 -23.18 3.29 30.46
C VAL A 515 -22.27 4.44 30.92
N ALA A 516 -20.95 4.27 30.77
CA ALA A 516 -19.98 5.30 31.07
C ALA A 516 -20.15 6.52 30.14
N ALA A 517 -20.33 6.29 28.84
CA ALA A 517 -20.58 7.33 27.86
C ALA A 517 -21.85 8.13 28.16
N GLN A 518 -22.97 7.44 28.44
CA GLN A 518 -24.27 8.08 28.72
C GLN A 518 -24.23 8.95 29.98
N SER A 519 -23.43 8.56 30.97
CA SER A 519 -23.22 9.34 32.20
C SER A 519 -22.09 10.36 32.09
N GLY A 520 -21.46 10.51 30.92
CA GLY A 520 -20.32 11.42 30.72
C GLY A 520 -19.11 11.09 31.59
N SER A 521 -18.89 9.82 31.87
CA SER A 521 -17.90 9.32 32.85
C SER A 521 -16.72 8.61 32.19
N PRO A 522 -15.49 8.72 32.75
CA PRO A 522 -14.33 7.99 32.26
C PRO A 522 -14.39 6.49 32.64
N ILE A 523 -13.71 5.67 31.82
CA ILE A 523 -13.30 4.31 32.18
C ILE A 523 -11.79 4.28 32.40
N LEU A 524 -11.38 3.98 33.63
CA LEU A 524 -9.98 3.81 34.02
C LEU A 524 -9.63 2.33 34.20
N LEU A 525 -8.42 1.94 33.82
CA LEU A 525 -7.96 0.56 33.90
C LEU A 525 -7.07 0.35 35.12
N VAL A 526 -7.28 -0.74 35.88
CA VAL A 526 -6.43 -1.11 37.04
C VAL A 526 -5.84 -2.50 36.88
N ALA A 527 -4.77 -2.81 37.60
CA ALA A 527 -4.27 -4.18 37.69
C ALA A 527 -5.18 -5.00 38.64
N PRO A 528 -5.28 -6.33 38.49
CA PRO A 528 -6.17 -7.14 39.33
C PRO A 528 -5.93 -6.98 40.84
N GLY A 529 -4.66 -6.84 41.25
CA GLY A 529 -4.23 -6.73 42.64
C GLY A 529 -3.80 -5.34 43.10
N SER A 530 -3.75 -4.34 42.22
CA SER A 530 -3.25 -3.00 42.60
C SER A 530 -3.86 -1.88 41.75
N VAL A 531 -3.90 -0.67 42.34
CA VAL A 531 -4.20 0.57 41.61
C VAL A 531 -2.84 1.14 41.14
N PRO A 532 -2.55 1.17 39.81
CA PRO A 532 -1.32 1.75 39.30
C PRO A 532 -1.19 3.24 39.65
N ALA A 533 0.04 3.74 39.80
CA ALA A 533 0.29 5.12 40.23
C ALA A 533 -0.30 6.17 39.27
N SER A 534 -0.29 5.89 37.96
CA SER A 534 -0.92 6.75 36.94
C SER A 534 -2.43 6.87 37.13
N ILE A 535 -3.08 5.81 37.59
CA ILE A 535 -4.53 5.75 37.85
C ILE A 535 -4.86 6.40 39.18
N ALA A 536 -4.05 6.17 40.22
CA ALA A 536 -4.20 6.86 41.50
C ALA A 536 -4.15 8.39 41.32
N THR A 537 -3.13 8.88 40.60
CA THR A 537 -2.99 10.30 40.26
C THR A 537 -4.20 10.83 39.49
N GLU A 538 -4.72 10.04 38.57
CA GLU A 538 -5.88 10.44 37.77
C GLU A 538 -7.18 10.44 38.58
N LEU A 539 -7.38 9.48 39.47
CA LEU A 539 -8.52 9.45 40.39
C LEU A 539 -8.49 10.64 41.36
N ASP A 540 -7.32 11.01 41.89
CA ASP A 540 -7.14 12.22 42.70
C ASP A 540 -7.51 13.49 41.92
N ARG A 541 -7.05 13.60 40.66
CA ARG A 541 -7.37 14.73 39.78
C ARG A 541 -8.87 14.79 39.46
N LEU A 542 -9.47 13.65 39.13
CA LEU A 542 -10.88 13.55 38.78
C LEU A 542 -11.79 13.82 39.99
N ASN A 543 -11.35 13.50 41.20
CA ASN A 543 -12.12 13.59 42.44
C ASN A 543 -13.57 13.10 42.27
N PRO A 544 -13.78 11.82 41.94
CA PRO A 544 -15.08 11.31 41.52
C PRO A 544 -16.10 11.30 42.67
N GLY A 545 -17.34 11.66 42.36
CA GLY A 545 -18.45 11.62 43.32
C GLY A 545 -18.75 10.21 43.84
N ARG A 546 -18.62 9.19 42.99
CA ARG A 546 -18.57 7.76 43.35
C ARG A 546 -17.74 6.97 42.34
N ILE A 547 -17.34 5.76 42.69
CA ILE A 547 -16.63 4.85 41.77
C ILE A 547 -17.46 3.58 41.51
N VAL A 548 -17.50 3.14 40.26
CA VAL A 548 -18.18 1.90 39.84
C VAL A 548 -17.16 0.93 39.28
N VAL A 549 -16.97 -0.21 39.95
CA VAL A 549 -16.11 -1.30 39.47
C VAL A 549 -16.91 -2.18 38.51
N LEU A 550 -16.36 -2.40 37.31
CA LEU A 550 -16.90 -3.28 36.28
C LEU A 550 -16.15 -4.61 36.31
N GLY A 551 -16.86 -5.70 36.60
CA GLY A 551 -16.33 -7.05 36.64
C GLY A 551 -16.10 -7.62 38.04
N GLY A 552 -15.87 -8.93 38.09
CA GLY A 552 -15.72 -9.70 39.32
C GLY A 552 -14.42 -9.45 40.09
N ALA A 553 -14.28 -10.09 41.26
CA ALA A 553 -13.10 -9.97 42.12
C ALA A 553 -11.82 -10.52 41.48
N SER A 554 -11.93 -11.39 40.46
CA SER A 554 -10.80 -11.89 39.67
C SER A 554 -10.20 -10.83 38.75
N SER A 555 -11.02 -9.91 38.22
CA SER A 555 -10.56 -8.81 37.35
C SER A 555 -10.15 -7.57 38.14
N VAL A 556 -10.84 -7.30 39.26
CA VAL A 556 -10.53 -6.20 40.18
C VAL A 556 -10.76 -6.71 41.60
N SER A 557 -9.69 -7.01 42.34
CA SER A 557 -9.79 -7.61 43.68
C SER A 557 -10.54 -6.74 44.70
N GLU A 558 -11.00 -7.35 45.79
CA GLU A 558 -11.61 -6.62 46.91
C GLU A 558 -10.63 -5.64 47.56
N ALA A 559 -9.33 -5.98 47.57
CA ALA A 559 -8.26 -5.08 48.03
C ALA A 559 -8.18 -3.82 47.15
N VAL A 560 -8.25 -3.97 45.83
CA VAL A 560 -8.32 -2.83 44.90
C VAL A 560 -9.60 -2.03 45.13
N GLN A 561 -10.77 -2.67 45.26
CA GLN A 561 -12.03 -1.97 45.55
C GLN A 561 -11.97 -1.17 46.86
N THR A 562 -11.35 -1.74 47.90
CA THR A 562 -11.15 -1.06 49.19
C THR A 562 -10.22 0.14 49.03
N HIS A 563 -9.14 0.01 48.26
CA HIS A 563 -8.24 1.12 47.95
C HIS A 563 -8.96 2.21 47.14
N LEU A 564 -9.77 1.85 46.15
CA LEU A 564 -10.56 2.81 45.36
C LEU A 564 -11.48 3.67 46.25
N ALA A 565 -11.98 3.13 47.36
CA ALA A 565 -12.84 3.87 48.29
C ALA A 565 -12.14 5.07 48.96
N THR A 566 -10.81 5.13 48.92
CA THR A 566 -10.05 6.27 49.45
C THR A 566 -10.12 7.50 48.53
N TYR A 567 -10.48 7.34 47.26
CA TYR A 567 -10.54 8.41 46.25
C TYR A 567 -11.94 9.03 46.09
N THR A 568 -12.92 8.64 46.92
CA THR A 568 -14.29 9.14 46.80
C THR A 568 -15.04 9.08 48.14
N THR A 569 -15.96 10.02 48.36
CA THR A 569 -16.84 10.02 49.54
C THR A 569 -18.21 9.39 49.27
N GLY A 570 -18.60 9.17 48.01
CA GLY A 570 -19.89 8.58 47.65
C GLY A 570 -19.91 7.04 47.58
N GLY A 571 -18.78 6.41 47.92
CA GLY A 571 -18.64 4.96 47.98
C GLY A 571 -18.26 4.30 46.65
N VAL A 572 -17.99 3.00 46.73
CA VAL A 572 -17.60 2.16 45.59
C VAL A 572 -18.60 1.03 45.42
N THR A 573 -19.24 0.97 44.27
CA THR A 573 -20.18 -0.12 43.91
C THR A 573 -19.56 -1.02 42.86
N ARG A 574 -19.88 -2.31 42.88
CA ARG A 574 -19.44 -3.27 41.88
C ARG A 574 -20.62 -3.75 41.05
N LEU A 575 -20.44 -3.79 39.73
CA LEU A 575 -21.33 -4.43 38.75
C LEU A 575 -20.60 -5.67 38.23
N ALA A 576 -21.13 -6.86 38.53
CA ALA A 576 -20.44 -8.12 38.27
C ALA A 576 -21.42 -9.29 38.18
N GLY A 577 -20.94 -10.40 37.61
CA GLY A 577 -21.66 -11.66 37.56
C GLY A 577 -20.73 -12.85 37.74
N ALA A 578 -21.29 -14.06 37.74
CA ALA A 578 -20.53 -15.31 37.79
C ALA A 578 -19.59 -15.47 36.59
N ASP A 579 -19.96 -14.87 35.46
CA ASP A 579 -19.17 -14.77 34.24
C ASP A 579 -19.44 -13.43 33.55
N ARG A 580 -18.77 -13.20 32.41
CA ARG A 580 -18.92 -11.99 31.57
C ARG A 580 -20.34 -11.75 31.06
N PHE A 581 -21.11 -12.81 30.86
CA PHE A 581 -22.48 -12.72 30.35
C PHE A 581 -23.41 -12.22 31.46
N ALA A 582 -23.33 -12.85 32.64
CA ALA A 582 -24.01 -12.40 33.84
C ALA A 582 -23.59 -10.98 34.25
N ALA A 583 -22.31 -10.62 34.09
CA ALA A 583 -21.84 -9.25 34.32
C ALA A 583 -22.48 -8.26 33.35
N SER A 584 -22.56 -8.57 32.05
CA SER A 584 -23.25 -7.73 31.07
C SER A 584 -24.74 -7.56 31.36
N ALA A 585 -25.39 -8.63 31.83
CA ALA A 585 -26.78 -8.60 32.26
C ALA A 585 -26.97 -7.72 33.51
N ASP A 586 -26.10 -7.82 34.52
CA ASP A 586 -26.18 -6.98 35.73
C ASP A 586 -25.91 -5.49 35.41
N ILE A 587 -24.91 -5.20 34.56
CA ILE A 587 -24.67 -3.84 34.06
C ILE A 587 -25.91 -3.30 33.39
N SER A 588 -26.57 -4.10 32.54
CA SER A 588 -27.80 -3.69 31.88
C SER A 588 -28.95 -3.48 32.87
N ALA A 589 -29.20 -4.43 33.77
CA ALA A 589 -30.27 -4.41 34.75
C ALA A 589 -30.21 -3.21 35.70
N LYS A 590 -29.00 -2.73 36.04
CA LYS A 590 -28.79 -1.58 36.93
C LYS A 590 -28.88 -0.22 36.24
N ASN A 591 -28.80 -0.17 34.91
CA ASN A 591 -28.68 1.09 34.18
C ASN A 591 -29.78 1.32 33.14
N PHE A 592 -30.57 0.31 32.77
CA PHE A 592 -31.61 0.42 31.75
C PHE A 592 -32.96 -0.12 32.25
N GLU A 593 -34.02 0.65 32.01
CA GLU A 593 -35.40 0.25 32.29
C GLU A 593 -35.94 -0.73 31.24
N SER A 594 -37.17 -1.22 31.44
CA SER A 594 -37.85 -2.04 30.43
C SER A 594 -38.39 -1.17 29.28
N GLY A 595 -38.58 -1.76 28.10
CA GLY A 595 -39.08 -1.08 26.90
C GLY A 595 -38.01 -0.30 26.14
N VAL A 596 -36.75 -0.71 26.21
CA VAL A 596 -35.67 -0.02 25.48
C VAL A 596 -35.90 -0.08 23.96
N PRO A 597 -35.67 1.01 23.21
CA PRO A 597 -35.89 1.01 21.76
C PRO A 597 -35.00 0.00 21.00
N VAL A 598 -33.78 -0.22 21.48
CA VAL A 598 -32.80 -1.13 20.87
C VAL A 598 -31.90 -1.77 21.93
N VAL A 599 -31.50 -3.02 21.67
CA VAL A 599 -30.41 -3.71 22.40
C VAL A 599 -29.35 -4.14 21.39
N TYR A 600 -28.10 -3.92 21.72
CA TYR A 600 -26.96 -4.41 20.94
C TYR A 600 -26.47 -5.73 21.52
N VAL A 601 -26.23 -6.72 20.66
CA VAL A 601 -25.75 -8.05 21.06
C VAL A 601 -24.45 -8.34 20.33
N THR A 602 -23.43 -8.79 21.06
CA THR A 602 -22.13 -9.12 20.47
C THR A 602 -21.47 -10.30 21.17
N ASN A 603 -20.40 -10.83 20.58
CA ASN A 603 -19.68 -11.95 21.15
C ASN A 603 -18.94 -11.53 22.43
N GLY A 604 -19.19 -12.20 23.55
CA GLY A 604 -18.47 -11.98 24.81
C GLY A 604 -17.07 -12.62 24.86
N LEU A 605 -16.77 -13.52 23.92
CA LEU A 605 -15.48 -14.23 23.86
C LEU A 605 -14.47 -13.53 22.92
N ASN A 606 -14.92 -12.59 22.10
CA ASN A 606 -14.08 -11.83 21.17
C ASN A 606 -14.53 -10.36 21.13
N PHE A 607 -13.60 -9.43 21.32
CA PHE A 607 -13.87 -8.03 21.66
C PHE A 607 -14.02 -7.01 20.50
N PRO A 608 -13.46 -7.18 19.28
CA PRO A 608 -13.37 -6.09 18.31
C PRO A 608 -14.72 -5.48 17.90
N ASP A 609 -15.74 -6.33 17.73
CA ASP A 609 -17.09 -5.90 17.32
C ASP A 609 -17.78 -5.08 18.44
N ALA A 610 -17.55 -5.46 19.69
CA ALA A 610 -18.06 -4.74 20.86
C ALA A 610 -17.45 -3.34 20.99
N LEU A 611 -16.14 -3.21 20.72
CA LEU A 611 -15.44 -1.93 20.80
C LEU A 611 -15.95 -0.93 19.76
N ALA A 612 -16.10 -1.36 18.51
CA ALA A 612 -16.60 -0.51 17.43
C ALA A 612 -18.10 -0.19 17.61
N GLY A 613 -18.87 -1.11 18.20
CA GLY A 613 -20.29 -0.92 18.45
C GLY A 613 -20.62 -0.11 19.71
N ALA A 614 -19.69 0.02 20.66
CA ALA A 614 -19.92 0.74 21.91
C ALA A 614 -20.32 2.21 21.73
N PRO A 615 -19.66 3.00 20.84
CA PRO A 615 -20.09 4.36 20.56
C PRO A 615 -21.51 4.44 19.97
N VAL A 616 -21.91 3.45 19.17
CA VAL A 616 -23.27 3.39 18.61
C VAL A 616 -24.29 3.10 19.70
N ALA A 617 -24.02 2.11 20.55
CA ALA A 617 -24.90 1.80 21.67
C ALA A 617 -25.03 2.98 22.65
N ALA A 618 -23.93 3.69 22.92
CA ALA A 618 -23.95 4.93 23.71
C ALA A 618 -24.82 6.02 23.09
N LYS A 619 -24.65 6.28 21.78
CA LYS A 619 -25.42 7.26 21.01
C LYS A 619 -26.93 6.96 21.03
N ASP A 620 -27.29 5.68 20.95
CA ASP A 620 -28.68 5.22 20.99
C ASP A 620 -29.22 5.09 22.42
N GLY A 621 -28.40 5.34 23.45
CA GLY A 621 -28.78 5.18 24.86
C GLY A 621 -29.17 3.74 25.20
N ALA A 622 -28.46 2.77 24.64
CA ALA A 622 -28.83 1.35 24.63
C ALA A 622 -27.78 0.46 25.32
N PRO A 623 -28.20 -0.68 25.91
CA PRO A 623 -27.27 -1.64 26.48
C PRO A 623 -26.57 -2.46 25.39
N ILE A 624 -25.36 -2.94 25.71
CA ILE A 624 -24.69 -4.04 25.01
C ILE A 624 -24.75 -5.28 25.88
N LEU A 625 -25.33 -6.35 25.35
CA LEU A 625 -25.36 -7.67 25.97
C LEU A 625 -24.39 -8.62 25.26
N LEU A 626 -23.72 -9.46 26.03
CA LEU A 626 -22.72 -10.40 25.51
C LEU A 626 -23.35 -11.78 25.32
N VAL A 627 -23.08 -12.43 24.19
CA VAL A 627 -23.50 -13.82 23.92
C VAL A 627 -22.30 -14.69 23.56
N THR A 628 -22.48 -16.01 23.51
CA THR A 628 -21.46 -16.88 22.91
C THR A 628 -21.63 -16.93 21.39
N PRO A 629 -20.65 -17.44 20.62
CA PRO A 629 -20.81 -17.62 19.18
C PRO A 629 -21.99 -18.49 18.78
N GLY A 630 -22.37 -19.47 19.62
CA GLY A 630 -23.36 -20.51 19.27
C GLY A 630 -24.63 -20.53 20.12
N SER A 631 -24.70 -19.74 21.20
CA SER A 631 -25.86 -19.73 22.11
C SER A 631 -26.11 -18.36 22.76
N VAL A 632 -27.37 -18.11 23.13
CA VAL A 632 -27.77 -17.03 24.04
C VAL A 632 -27.75 -17.61 25.45
N PRO A 633 -26.85 -17.17 26.35
CA PRO A 633 -26.83 -17.63 27.75
C PRO A 633 -28.12 -17.28 28.50
N ASP A 634 -28.51 -18.09 29.49
CA ASP A 634 -29.77 -17.91 30.23
C ASP A 634 -29.85 -16.54 30.96
N SER A 635 -28.71 -16.04 31.46
CA SER A 635 -28.63 -14.71 32.07
C SER A 635 -28.97 -13.59 31.08
N ILE A 636 -28.62 -13.78 29.81
CA ILE A 636 -28.89 -12.83 28.72
C ILE A 636 -30.31 -12.96 28.22
N ALA A 637 -30.82 -14.19 28.10
CA ALA A 637 -32.23 -14.42 27.78
C ALA A 637 -33.16 -13.75 28.81
N THR A 638 -32.88 -13.95 30.09
CA THR A 638 -33.61 -13.32 31.20
C THR A 638 -33.56 -11.80 31.12
N GLU A 639 -32.38 -11.23 30.81
CA GLU A 639 -32.23 -9.79 30.70
C GLU A 639 -32.92 -9.22 29.46
N LEU A 640 -32.89 -9.93 28.32
CA LEU A 640 -33.62 -9.55 27.11
C LEU A 640 -35.15 -9.55 27.35
N ASP A 641 -35.67 -10.55 28.06
CA ASP A 641 -37.08 -10.59 28.46
C ASP A 641 -37.44 -9.39 29.36
N ARG A 642 -36.59 -9.05 30.33
CA ARG A 642 -36.79 -7.89 31.22
C ARG A 642 -36.77 -6.57 30.44
N LEU A 643 -35.80 -6.41 29.54
CA LEU A 643 -35.61 -5.22 28.73
C LEU A 643 -36.74 -5.03 27.72
N ASN A 644 -37.38 -6.10 27.25
CA ASN A 644 -38.44 -6.09 26.25
C ASN A 644 -38.12 -5.14 25.06
N PRO A 645 -37.04 -5.40 24.31
CA PRO A 645 -36.51 -4.45 23.33
C PRO A 645 -37.40 -4.26 22.10
N GLY A 646 -37.46 -3.02 21.59
CA GLY A 646 -38.15 -2.69 20.34
C GLY A 646 -37.49 -3.30 19.09
N ARG A 647 -36.16 -3.45 19.10
CA ARG A 647 -35.39 -4.20 18.09
C ARG A 647 -34.07 -4.68 18.68
N ILE A 648 -33.41 -5.63 18.03
CA ILE A 648 -32.10 -6.14 18.44
C ILE A 648 -31.11 -5.99 17.28
N VAL A 649 -29.88 -5.53 17.58
CA VAL A 649 -28.80 -5.39 16.60
C VAL A 649 -27.63 -6.28 16.98
N VAL A 650 -27.31 -7.25 16.14
CA VAL A 650 -26.14 -8.11 16.28
C VAL A 650 -24.91 -7.38 15.71
N LEU A 651 -23.86 -7.24 16.52
CA LEU A 651 -22.57 -6.68 16.13
C LEU A 651 -21.58 -7.83 15.88
N GLY A 652 -21.08 -7.91 14.65
CA GLY A 652 -20.13 -8.93 14.21
C GLY A 652 -20.71 -9.89 13.18
N GLY A 653 -19.82 -10.55 12.42
CA GLY A 653 -20.19 -11.53 11.41
C GLY A 653 -20.71 -12.86 11.99
N VAL A 654 -21.11 -13.78 11.11
CA VAL A 654 -21.66 -15.10 11.51
C VAL A 654 -20.68 -15.97 12.30
N ASN A 655 -19.38 -15.73 12.16
CA ASN A 655 -18.34 -16.40 12.95
C ASN A 655 -18.21 -15.82 14.37
N SER A 656 -18.62 -14.57 14.60
CA SER A 656 -18.66 -13.95 15.94
C SER A 656 -19.95 -14.31 16.66
N VAL A 657 -21.09 -14.23 15.96
CA VAL A 657 -22.42 -14.55 16.48
C VAL A 657 -23.17 -15.28 15.38
N SER A 658 -23.46 -16.57 15.56
CA SER A 658 -24.04 -17.41 14.51
C SER A 658 -25.43 -16.94 14.03
N GLU A 659 -25.85 -17.45 12.88
CA GLU A 659 -27.23 -17.27 12.41
C GLU A 659 -28.25 -17.92 13.36
N SER A 660 -27.88 -19.03 14.01
CA SER A 660 -28.75 -19.68 15.00
C SER A 660 -28.99 -18.80 16.22
N VAL A 661 -27.95 -18.10 16.72
CA VAL A 661 -28.10 -17.11 17.79
C VAL A 661 -28.97 -15.94 17.32
N GLN A 662 -28.74 -15.40 16.13
CA GLN A 662 -29.58 -14.33 15.58
C GLN A 662 -31.05 -14.75 15.42
N ALA A 663 -31.31 -15.99 15.03
CA ALA A 663 -32.66 -16.55 14.96
C ALA A 663 -33.28 -16.72 16.35
N ALA A 664 -32.51 -17.20 17.33
CA ALA A 664 -32.95 -17.34 18.71
C ALA A 664 -33.32 -15.99 19.34
N LEU A 665 -32.60 -14.91 18.99
CA LEU A 665 -32.89 -13.56 19.49
C LEU A 665 -34.26 -13.02 19.09
N LYS A 666 -34.89 -13.55 18.02
CA LYS A 666 -36.18 -13.06 17.51
C LYS A 666 -37.32 -13.22 18.51
N VAL A 667 -37.23 -14.16 19.45
CA VAL A 667 -38.31 -14.39 20.42
C VAL A 667 -38.40 -13.26 21.45
N PHE A 668 -37.32 -12.48 21.63
CA PHE A 668 -37.23 -11.42 22.65
C PHE A 668 -37.68 -10.05 22.14
N THR A 669 -38.13 -9.92 20.89
CA THR A 669 -38.58 -8.64 20.34
C THR A 669 -39.71 -8.83 19.34
N ALA A 670 -40.70 -7.94 19.37
CA ALA A 670 -41.74 -7.86 18.34
C ALA A 670 -41.25 -7.14 17.06
N GLY A 671 -40.07 -6.50 17.11
CA GLY A 671 -39.48 -5.81 15.98
C GLY A 671 -38.46 -6.65 15.21
N THR A 672 -37.42 -6.00 14.70
CA THR A 672 -36.43 -6.64 13.83
C THR A 672 -35.17 -7.07 14.58
N VAL A 673 -34.56 -8.17 14.15
CA VAL A 673 -33.19 -8.55 14.53
C VAL A 673 -32.26 -8.35 13.33
N THR A 674 -31.46 -7.29 13.34
CA THR A 674 -30.56 -6.91 12.25
C THR A 674 -29.10 -7.16 12.61
N ARG A 675 -28.20 -7.14 11.62
CA ARG A 675 -26.76 -7.36 11.82
C ARG A 675 -25.92 -6.24 11.21
N LEU A 676 -24.89 -5.82 11.93
CA LEU A 676 -23.80 -4.97 11.45
C LEU A 676 -22.52 -5.82 11.45
N ALA A 677 -21.87 -5.97 10.30
CA ALA A 677 -20.79 -6.93 10.12
C ALA A 677 -19.91 -6.61 8.91
N GLY A 678 -18.71 -7.19 8.90
CA GLY A 678 -17.80 -7.18 7.76
C GLY A 678 -17.06 -8.51 7.62
N ALA A 679 -16.25 -8.63 6.56
CA ALA A 679 -15.44 -9.82 6.30
C ALA A 679 -14.38 -10.07 7.39
N ASP A 680 -13.94 -9.00 8.04
CA ASP A 680 -13.04 -9.01 9.19
C ASP A 680 -13.44 -7.90 10.18
N ARG A 681 -12.69 -7.78 11.28
CA ARG A 681 -12.92 -6.76 12.33
C ARG A 681 -12.82 -5.32 11.85
N PHE A 682 -11.99 -5.06 10.85
CA PHE A 682 -11.78 -3.72 10.30
C PHE A 682 -12.98 -3.33 9.44
N ALA A 683 -13.37 -4.22 8.53
CA ALA A 683 -14.58 -4.08 7.73
C ALA A 683 -15.84 -4.01 8.61
N ALA A 684 -15.91 -4.75 9.72
CA ALA A 684 -17.02 -4.64 10.67
C ALA A 684 -17.07 -3.25 11.32
N SER A 685 -15.92 -2.70 11.76
CA SER A 685 -15.88 -1.34 12.30
C SER A 685 -16.28 -0.27 11.27
N ALA A 686 -15.90 -0.46 9.99
CA ALA A 686 -16.33 0.40 8.90
C ALA A 686 -17.84 0.31 8.64
N ASP A 687 -18.43 -0.89 8.60
CA ASP A 687 -19.87 -1.10 8.40
C ASP A 687 -20.71 -0.52 9.55
N ILE A 688 -20.25 -0.71 10.79
CA ILE A 688 -20.85 -0.10 11.98
C ILE A 688 -20.80 1.43 11.85
N SER A 689 -19.67 1.98 11.42
CA SER A 689 -19.53 3.42 11.24
C SER A 689 -20.44 3.97 10.13
N GLU A 690 -20.42 3.34 8.95
CA GLU A 690 -21.17 3.75 7.77
C GLU A 690 -22.67 3.86 8.04
N LYS A 691 -23.23 2.86 8.72
CA LYS A 691 -24.68 2.76 8.96
C LYS A 691 -25.18 3.63 10.11
N ASN A 692 -24.31 4.13 10.98
CA ASN A 692 -24.71 4.82 12.22
C ASN A 692 -24.16 6.24 12.36
N PHE A 693 -23.17 6.64 11.56
CA PHE A 693 -22.57 7.98 11.59
C PHE A 693 -22.64 8.66 10.21
N ALA A 694 -23.03 9.93 10.23
CA ALA A 694 -23.10 10.74 9.03
C ALA A 694 -21.71 11.12 8.51
N ALA A 695 -21.64 11.47 7.23
CA ALA A 695 -20.46 12.11 6.65
C ALA A 695 -20.17 13.47 7.33
N ASN A 696 -18.96 13.99 7.15
CA ASN A 696 -18.41 15.18 7.79
C ASN A 696 -18.39 15.09 9.33
N ALA A 697 -17.84 13.99 9.86
CA ALA A 697 -17.72 13.77 11.29
C ALA A 697 -16.85 14.84 11.96
N ALA A 698 -17.28 15.34 13.13
CA ALA A 698 -16.48 16.32 13.88
C ALA A 698 -15.18 15.70 14.41
N VAL A 699 -15.25 14.44 14.85
CA VAL A 699 -14.10 13.67 15.30
C VAL A 699 -14.28 12.19 14.93
N VAL A 700 -13.18 11.52 14.63
CA VAL A 700 -13.09 10.07 14.47
C VAL A 700 -11.99 9.56 15.38
N TYR A 701 -12.28 8.51 16.15
CA TYR A 701 -11.30 7.86 16.99
C TYR A 701 -10.73 6.64 16.27
N VAL A 702 -9.41 6.50 16.29
CA VAL A 702 -8.70 5.38 15.65
C VAL A 702 -7.89 4.62 16.69
N THR A 703 -7.96 3.30 16.66
CA THR A 703 -7.25 2.43 17.61
C THR A 703 -6.82 1.14 16.92
N ASN A 704 -5.89 0.41 17.54
CA ASN A 704 -5.51 -0.92 17.11
C ASN A 704 -6.72 -1.87 17.16
N GLY A 705 -6.98 -2.63 16.09
CA GLY A 705 -8.00 -3.67 16.04
C GLY A 705 -7.54 -5.05 16.52
N LEU A 706 -6.24 -5.27 16.66
CA LEU A 706 -5.64 -6.53 17.09
C LEU A 706 -5.41 -6.60 18.61
N ASN A 707 -5.36 -5.45 19.28
CA ASN A 707 -5.24 -5.33 20.72
C ASN A 707 -6.35 -4.42 21.28
N PHE A 708 -6.75 -4.62 22.54
CA PHE A 708 -8.00 -4.09 23.08
C PHE A 708 -7.95 -2.92 24.09
N PRO A 709 -6.88 -2.67 24.86
CA PRO A 709 -7.02 -1.90 26.11
C PRO A 709 -7.23 -0.40 25.87
N ASP A 710 -6.59 0.13 24.84
CA ASP A 710 -6.68 1.54 24.47
C ASP A 710 -8.10 1.88 23.96
N ALA A 711 -8.70 0.95 23.22
CA ALA A 711 -10.05 1.09 22.68
C ALA A 711 -11.14 1.08 23.76
N LEU A 712 -10.98 0.28 24.83
CA LEU A 712 -11.99 0.20 25.90
C LEU A 712 -12.13 1.52 26.64
N SER A 713 -11.01 2.13 27.03
CA SER A 713 -11.03 3.42 27.73
C SER A 713 -11.55 4.55 26.82
N GLY A 714 -11.15 4.54 25.54
CA GLY A 714 -11.64 5.50 24.55
C GLY A 714 -13.08 5.30 24.07
N ALA A 715 -13.68 4.11 24.22
CA ALA A 715 -15.07 3.85 23.82
C ALA A 715 -16.08 4.72 24.57
N SER A 716 -15.84 4.99 25.86
CA SER A 716 -16.66 5.91 26.64
C SER A 716 -16.60 7.35 26.11
N VAL A 717 -15.42 7.79 25.69
CA VAL A 717 -15.19 9.12 25.11
C VAL A 717 -15.84 9.24 23.74
N ALA A 718 -15.59 8.27 22.85
CA ALA A 718 -16.19 8.24 21.52
C ALA A 718 -17.72 8.20 21.58
N GLY A 719 -18.29 7.39 22.49
CA GLY A 719 -19.73 7.35 22.72
C GLY A 719 -20.30 8.68 23.20
N ARG A 720 -19.66 9.33 24.17
CA ARG A 720 -20.06 10.65 24.68
C ARG A 720 -20.01 11.72 23.59
N ASP A 721 -18.97 11.69 22.76
CA ASP A 721 -18.78 12.65 21.66
C ASP A 721 -19.66 12.33 20.44
N GLY A 722 -20.39 11.22 20.45
CA GLY A 722 -21.21 10.78 19.32
C GLY A 722 -20.38 10.44 18.07
N ALA A 723 -19.16 9.93 18.26
CA ALA A 723 -18.16 9.70 17.23
C ALA A 723 -17.85 8.21 17.01
N PRO A 724 -17.51 7.79 15.78
CA PRO A 724 -17.14 6.40 15.52
C PRO A 724 -15.75 6.07 16.07
N ILE A 725 -15.55 4.79 16.39
CA ILE A 725 -14.23 4.18 16.55
C ILE A 725 -13.94 3.30 15.34
N LEU A 726 -12.85 3.59 14.64
CA LEU A 726 -12.34 2.78 13.53
C LEU A 726 -11.12 1.99 13.97
N LEU A 727 -11.05 0.73 13.54
CA LEU A 727 -9.96 -0.18 13.90
C LEU A 727 -8.92 -0.23 12.78
N VAL A 728 -7.64 -0.07 13.10
CA VAL A 728 -6.51 -0.20 12.15
C VAL A 728 -5.54 -1.30 12.59
N THR A 729 -4.59 -1.67 11.73
CA THR A 729 -3.44 -2.48 12.16
C THR A 729 -2.36 -1.57 12.76
N PRO A 730 -1.35 -2.11 13.48
CA PRO A 730 -0.25 -1.30 13.98
C PRO A 730 0.52 -0.54 12.89
N GLY A 731 0.67 -1.14 11.71
CA GLY A 731 1.54 -0.63 10.64
C GLY A 731 0.81 -0.11 9.40
N SER A 732 -0.52 -0.27 9.29
CA SER A 732 -1.26 0.12 8.09
C SER A 732 -2.73 0.45 8.34
N ILE A 733 -3.30 1.28 7.46
CA ILE A 733 -4.74 1.54 7.36
C ILE A 733 -5.37 0.52 6.39
N PRO A 734 -6.24 -0.40 6.83
CA PRO A 734 -6.94 -1.31 5.93
C PRO A 734 -7.82 -0.56 4.91
N ALA A 735 -7.98 -1.12 3.71
CA ALA A 735 -8.71 -0.46 2.62
C ALA A 735 -10.18 -0.10 2.97
N SER A 736 -10.84 -0.93 3.77
CA SER A 736 -12.20 -0.65 4.28
C SER A 736 -12.23 0.60 5.18
N ILE A 737 -11.20 0.79 5.99
CA ILE A 737 -11.04 1.94 6.88
C ILE A 737 -10.67 3.19 6.10
N ALA A 738 -9.77 3.08 5.13
CA ALA A 738 -9.43 4.19 4.23
C ALA A 738 -10.67 4.69 3.46
N THR A 739 -11.52 3.78 3.00
CA THR A 739 -12.79 4.11 2.33
C THR A 739 -13.74 4.83 3.30
N GLU A 740 -13.87 4.31 4.52
CA GLU A 740 -14.75 4.90 5.52
C GLU A 740 -14.27 6.27 6.02
N LEU A 741 -12.96 6.45 6.22
CA LEU A 741 -12.38 7.76 6.56
C LEU A 741 -12.66 8.80 5.48
N LYS A 742 -12.58 8.44 4.19
CA LYS A 742 -12.95 9.33 3.07
C LYS A 742 -14.43 9.70 3.12
N ARG A 743 -15.32 8.74 3.40
CA ARG A 743 -16.77 9.00 3.52
C ARG A 743 -17.07 9.91 4.72
N LEU A 744 -16.43 9.64 5.85
CA LEU A 744 -16.60 10.42 7.08
C LEU A 744 -16.05 11.83 6.94
N ASN A 745 -15.04 12.07 6.10
CA ASN A 745 -14.40 13.38 5.90
C ASN A 745 -14.18 14.14 7.23
N PRO A 746 -13.44 13.54 8.19
CA PRO A 746 -13.40 14.03 9.56
C PRO A 746 -12.73 15.40 9.69
N ALA A 747 -13.30 16.27 10.52
CA ALA A 747 -12.61 17.51 10.91
C ALA A 747 -11.42 17.25 11.83
N LYS A 748 -11.44 16.14 12.58
CA LYS A 748 -10.37 15.71 13.48
C LYS A 748 -10.29 14.20 13.54
N ILE A 749 -9.07 13.65 13.58
CA ILE A 749 -8.82 12.26 13.92
C ILE A 749 -8.03 12.21 15.21
N VAL A 750 -8.38 11.31 16.14
CA VAL A 750 -7.67 11.11 17.41
C VAL A 750 -7.24 9.65 17.50
N ILE A 751 -5.96 9.41 17.77
CA ILE A 751 -5.45 8.05 18.01
C ILE A 751 -5.55 7.73 19.49
N LEU A 752 -6.10 6.56 19.78
CA LEU A 752 -6.12 5.95 21.10
C LEU A 752 -5.03 4.87 21.14
N GLY A 753 -4.04 5.06 22.01
CA GLY A 753 -2.92 4.15 22.19
C GLY A 753 -1.59 4.65 21.66
N GLY A 754 -0.51 4.06 22.17
CA GLY A 754 0.87 4.43 21.85
C GLY A 754 1.32 4.01 20.45
N VAL A 755 2.57 4.38 20.11
CA VAL A 755 3.18 4.10 18.79
C VAL A 755 3.29 2.61 18.45
N ASN A 756 3.32 1.74 19.46
CA ASN A 756 3.31 0.28 19.27
C ASN A 756 1.91 -0.25 18.94
N SER A 757 0.85 0.45 19.36
CA SER A 757 -0.54 0.12 19.03
C SER A 757 -0.91 0.64 17.64
N VAL A 758 -0.52 1.87 17.32
CA VAL A 758 -0.72 2.52 16.02
C VAL A 758 0.53 3.31 15.70
N SER A 759 1.31 2.89 14.70
CA SER A 759 2.61 3.48 14.36
C SER A 759 2.52 4.96 13.97
N SER A 760 3.66 5.66 14.07
CA SER A 760 3.75 7.04 13.58
C SER A 760 3.50 7.13 12.07
N ALA A 761 3.84 6.10 11.29
CA ALA A 761 3.52 6.05 9.86
C ALA A 761 2.01 6.09 9.65
N VAL A 762 1.25 5.24 10.36
CA VAL A 762 -0.22 5.26 10.32
C VAL A 762 -0.77 6.60 10.82
N GLN A 763 -0.22 7.18 11.89
CA GLN A 763 -0.64 8.50 12.38
C GLN A 763 -0.50 9.59 11.32
N ASN A 764 0.60 9.57 10.58
CA ASN A 764 0.84 10.55 9.54
C ASN A 764 -0.04 10.28 8.32
N GLU A 765 -0.25 9.02 7.95
CA GLU A 765 -1.19 8.65 6.88
C GLU A 765 -2.62 9.10 7.22
N LEU A 766 -3.04 8.96 8.48
CA LEU A 766 -4.34 9.43 8.97
C LEU A 766 -4.52 10.95 8.78
N ALA A 767 -3.45 11.75 8.87
CA ALA A 767 -3.54 13.20 8.69
C ALA A 767 -4.07 13.57 7.29
N LEU A 768 -3.80 12.74 6.28
CA LEU A 768 -4.27 12.92 4.90
C LEU A 768 -5.79 12.75 4.74
N TYR A 769 -6.49 12.23 5.77
CA TYR A 769 -7.93 12.04 5.76
C TYR A 769 -8.68 13.14 6.52
N THR A 770 -7.98 14.09 7.13
CA THR A 770 -8.63 15.23 7.81
C THR A 770 -9.06 16.28 6.78
N ARG A 771 -10.22 16.90 7.00
CA ARG A 771 -10.85 17.82 6.03
C ARG A 771 -10.01 19.05 5.63
N ASP A 772 -9.06 19.44 6.48
CA ASP A 772 -8.19 20.61 6.24
C ASP A 772 -6.90 20.24 5.48
N TYR A 773 -6.78 18.98 5.06
CA TYR A 773 -5.76 18.42 4.17
C TYR A 773 -6.37 18.19 2.78
#